data_AF-A0A5B9Q4K7-F1
#
_entry.id   AF-A0A5B9Q4K7-F1
#
_cell.length_a   1.000
_cell.length_b   1.000
_cell.length_c   1.000
_cell.angle_alpha   90.00
_cell.angle_beta   90.00
_cell.angle_gamma   90.00
#
_symmetry.space_group_name_H-M   'P 1'
#
loop_
_entity.id
_entity.type
_entity.pdbx_description
1 polymer ?
#
loop_
_entity_poly.entity_id
_entity_poly.type
_entity_poly.pdbx_seq_one_letter_code
_entity_poly.pdbx_strand_id
1 'polypeptide(L)'
;MNTASLSEPIRQPNISLWTRFAWKEYRMLRGFWLAILVLGVLEQWISTLMMIDAHQIPGWLFSSAWGAAALYAVGAAVTLFGAENEERTRGFLQLLPGRWQPMFFAKLAVAVGSSLLLAGLLCVIGWIIAGGEWPTASQRILSLSVAGVAVVEATVWGLLFSLLWKQPLMAAVTAMAVASFGSQVAIGLTPNLMDSFSAESYQSAVPIRLAICLVVFAVDVMLGSRWLEPLGMKGKRRKERVSEDARLVAAKPLVAGVEMAEPWRRRMLSRLLWQSWRESWKTILAAIPLGLLLTVSCFIPIALLGRSDSTAPLLILPLLILPALFGALVFRNDQKRNHRLFLATHSARPRYAWLARQIVWLASLILVLYMIRFCFWRIIPVETAGQIASSLLDFGFNREFRGDYYNASDWLQSWWRGQMKIANHRMTWGTWSAVLAAYGLGQFFSLAFKREVLAGFLAILFSVLLAAWSLVVFYWQLNPLWFVLPLAAGALTATWLRMPDWLVGNKSFRHWLLPAVSLGLPVLFISLYLPFTRLAQLDLPRPTFPFLQGSLEASLKKFEQDQIARNESVARFEIIASETAMELEEELVRMERFEGVTINGKTYDEFGISLAEVEEYRFGKRKLLKPEVKETLNRFEAEKGRIYQEFQESHLERLANRLSKMEFPVPLYPAKKKYRHIHIPAANLVLDFFEEFVRRMEANELDEAWDYLHVDLSLDPDEFLQSPRFEKKIRDWATYPHQSSERIRSAIADLEEVFSSLALPRNQVLQDYLATRDVILEKELPQFMNDRNHQYFAYLGNKLSWERDRALLALNYFASQAINYCDAVEMLTRDESPSPDIKSGEVRKLLSLVPYSKLFAVNRIAFADDWQDFIRACNWSYAGSTSFFASREFASGHNLRHLLREWARAETNRRALLVQLALLAYRIDHKEYPEELAELIPEYLEKMPLDPYSGSEFVYHSTGLKYPLILGSVPPRSDVGTIDEIPAHTPLFWSVLDFDSRLEETTLYESDGEVFTEGYSGEGGHGGEFGGFGGSYEAIQSFQGKRWKVYLLDGTYGSGDSWRNLVYVLPTDSE
;
A
#
# COMPACT_ATOMS: atom_id res chain seq x y z
N MET A 1 83.13 47.05 -8.33
CA MET A 1 82.44 46.94 -7.02
C MET A 1 81.39 48.03 -6.97
N ASN A 2 80.10 47.66 -7.05
CA ASN A 2 78.96 48.47 -6.60
C ASN A 2 77.76 47.52 -6.49
N THR A 3 77.57 47.02 -5.28
CA THR A 3 76.44 46.20 -4.84
C THR A 3 75.20 47.08 -4.75
N ALA A 4 74.44 47.15 -5.84
CA ALA A 4 73.07 47.65 -5.81
C ALA A 4 72.17 46.55 -5.25
N SER A 5 71.71 46.74 -4.01
CA SER A 5 70.64 45.96 -3.39
C SER A 5 69.34 46.18 -4.18
N LEU A 6 69.09 45.34 -5.17
CA LEU A 6 67.76 45.15 -5.73
C LEU A 6 66.90 44.56 -4.62
N SER A 7 66.10 45.42 -3.99
CA SER A 7 64.98 45.01 -3.15
C SER A 7 64.16 43.99 -3.95
N GLU A 8 64.10 42.76 -3.46
CA GLU A 8 63.19 41.76 -4.01
C GLU A 8 61.79 42.39 -4.03
N PRO A 9 61.15 42.57 -5.20
CA PRO A 9 59.77 42.99 -5.22
C PRO A 9 59.00 41.94 -4.43
N ILE A 10 58.45 42.35 -3.28
CA ILE A 10 57.54 41.57 -2.47
C ILE A 10 56.58 40.92 -3.46
N ARG A 11 56.70 39.59 -3.63
CA ARG A 11 55.84 38.80 -4.49
C ARG A 11 54.44 39.01 -3.96
N GLN A 12 53.71 39.98 -4.51
CA GLN A 12 52.30 40.12 -4.23
C GLN A 12 51.69 38.76 -4.56
N PRO A 13 51.06 38.10 -3.57
CA PRO A 13 50.57 36.75 -3.74
C PRO A 13 49.66 36.70 -4.97
N ASN A 14 49.72 35.59 -5.71
CA ASN A 14 48.99 35.27 -6.94
C ASN A 14 47.44 35.30 -6.80
N ILE A 15 46.89 36.04 -5.85
CA ILE A 15 45.45 36.26 -5.61
C ILE A 15 44.77 36.74 -6.90
N SER A 16 45.43 37.57 -7.71
CA SER A 16 44.89 38.03 -8.99
C SER A 16 44.75 36.91 -10.03
N LEU A 17 45.63 35.90 -10.03
CA LEU A 17 45.51 34.75 -10.93
C LEU A 17 44.45 33.77 -10.43
N TRP A 18 44.43 33.49 -9.13
CA TRP A 18 43.44 32.59 -8.52
C TRP A 18 42.00 33.08 -8.76
N THR A 19 41.74 34.37 -8.52
CA THR A 19 40.41 34.99 -8.74
C THR A 19 39.99 34.96 -10.21
N ARG A 20 40.92 35.20 -11.16
CA ARG A 20 40.64 35.13 -12.60
C ARG A 20 40.26 33.73 -13.06
N PHE A 21 40.97 32.70 -12.59
CA PHE A 21 40.61 31.31 -12.90
C PHE A 21 39.28 30.92 -12.26
N ALA A 22 39.08 31.26 -10.99
CA ALA A 22 37.82 30.99 -10.30
C ALA A 22 36.62 31.61 -11.03
N TRP A 23 36.75 32.87 -11.49
CA TRP A 23 35.71 33.54 -12.27
C TRP A 23 35.47 32.91 -13.64
N LYS A 24 36.52 32.44 -14.32
CA LYS A 24 36.40 31.70 -15.59
C LYS A 24 35.58 30.42 -15.38
N GLU A 25 35.92 29.63 -14.37
CA GLU A 25 35.22 28.37 -14.07
C GLU A 25 33.78 28.61 -13.68
N TYR A 26 33.51 29.61 -12.83
CA TYR A 26 32.15 30.00 -12.47
C TYR A 26 31.29 30.30 -13.71
N ARG A 27 31.80 31.09 -14.66
CA ARG A 27 31.06 31.40 -15.90
C ARG A 27 30.82 30.17 -16.77
N MET A 28 31.72 29.20 -16.75
CA MET A 28 31.57 27.95 -17.49
C MET A 28 30.51 27.05 -16.84
N LEU A 29 30.50 26.97 -15.51
CA LEU A 29 29.65 26.08 -14.71
C LEU A 29 28.25 26.61 -14.42
N ARG A 30 28.03 27.94 -14.39
CA ARG A 30 26.75 28.55 -13.98
C ARG A 30 25.52 27.98 -14.70
N GLY A 31 25.62 27.70 -16.00
CA GLY A 31 24.50 27.17 -16.77
C GLY A 31 24.17 25.72 -16.41
N PHE A 32 25.21 24.93 -16.10
CA PHE A 32 25.04 23.56 -15.62
C PHE A 32 24.52 23.55 -14.17
N TRP A 33 25.03 24.46 -13.33
CA TRP A 33 24.56 24.64 -11.96
C TRP A 33 23.07 24.97 -11.89
N LEU A 34 22.60 25.94 -12.69
CA LEU A 34 21.18 26.29 -12.77
C LEU A 34 20.32 25.12 -13.30
N ALA A 35 20.84 24.34 -14.25
CA ALA A 35 20.13 23.17 -14.75
C ALA A 35 19.95 22.11 -13.66
N ILE A 36 20.98 21.79 -12.89
CA ILE A 36 20.87 20.84 -11.78
C ILE A 36 20.01 21.39 -10.65
N LEU A 37 20.05 22.69 -10.36
CA LEU A 37 19.15 23.31 -9.39
C LEU A 37 17.68 23.10 -9.77
N VAL A 38 17.29 23.47 -11.00
CA VAL A 38 15.90 23.31 -11.47
C VAL A 38 15.47 21.84 -11.40
N LEU A 39 16.37 20.92 -11.74
CA LEU A 39 16.09 19.49 -11.68
C LEU A 39 15.98 18.96 -10.26
N GLY A 40 16.85 19.39 -9.34
CA GLY A 40 16.78 19.03 -7.93
C GLY A 40 15.48 19.54 -7.29
N VAL A 41 15.04 20.75 -7.63
CA VAL A 41 13.74 21.28 -7.17
C VAL A 41 12.58 20.47 -7.74
N LEU A 42 12.63 20.11 -9.03
CA LEU A 42 11.60 19.29 -9.65
C LEU A 42 11.57 17.88 -9.05
N GLU A 43 12.72 17.26 -8.80
CA GLU A 43 12.85 15.96 -8.14
C GLU A 43 12.29 16.01 -6.72
N GLN A 44 12.61 17.05 -5.94
CA GLN A 44 12.08 17.27 -4.60
C GLN A 44 10.56 17.41 -4.62
N TRP A 45 10.02 18.19 -5.56
CA TRP A 45 8.59 18.36 -5.73
C TRP A 45 7.89 17.06 -6.17
N ILE A 46 8.47 16.31 -7.10
CA ILE A 46 7.93 15.00 -7.49
C ILE A 46 8.01 14.01 -6.32
N SER A 47 9.08 14.04 -5.54
CA SER A 47 9.25 13.13 -4.41
C SER A 47 8.23 13.37 -3.32
N THR A 48 7.88 14.63 -3.01
CA THR A 48 6.77 14.92 -2.09
C THR A 48 5.43 14.45 -2.64
N LEU A 49 5.27 14.46 -3.97
CA LEU A 49 4.12 13.89 -4.65
C LEU A 49 4.13 12.35 -4.74
N MET A 50 5.18 11.66 -4.29
CA MET A 50 5.27 10.19 -4.42
C MET A 50 5.48 9.46 -3.10
N MET A 51 6.11 10.08 -2.10
CA MET A 51 6.36 9.42 -0.81
C MET A 51 5.05 9.18 -0.05
N ILE A 52 4.92 8.02 0.59
CA ILE A 52 3.70 7.58 1.29
C ILE A 52 3.65 8.09 2.74
N ASP A 53 4.81 8.22 3.37
CA ASP A 53 4.98 8.55 4.79
C ASP A 53 5.45 10.00 4.94
N ALA A 54 4.59 10.86 5.49
CA ALA A 54 4.87 12.28 5.69
C ALA A 54 6.11 12.50 6.57
N HIS A 55 6.36 11.62 7.55
CA HIS A 55 7.51 11.73 8.46
C HIS A 55 8.85 11.43 7.76
N GLN A 56 8.83 10.81 6.58
CA GLN A 56 10.03 10.54 5.78
C GLN A 56 10.31 11.62 4.74
N ILE A 57 9.34 12.48 4.43
CA ILE A 57 9.49 13.54 3.43
C ILE A 57 10.71 14.43 3.72
N PRO A 58 10.91 15.00 4.93
CA PRO A 58 12.05 15.87 5.21
C PRO A 58 13.39 15.14 4.99
N GLY A 59 13.49 13.88 5.42
CA GLY A 59 14.69 13.05 5.24
C GLY A 59 15.03 12.79 3.78
N TRP A 60 14.02 12.50 2.96
CA TRP A 60 14.19 12.26 1.53
C TRP A 60 14.52 13.52 0.74
N LEU A 61 13.87 14.65 1.03
CA LEU A 61 14.17 15.94 0.41
C LEU A 61 15.58 16.42 0.72
N PHE A 62 16.04 16.16 1.95
CA PHE A 62 17.41 16.42 2.35
C PHE A 62 18.40 15.49 1.62
N SER A 63 18.11 14.19 1.52
CA SER A 63 18.93 13.24 0.77
C SER A 63 19.04 13.59 -0.72
N SER A 64 17.93 13.91 -1.39
CA SER A 64 17.91 14.31 -2.80
C SER A 64 18.66 15.61 -3.06
N ALA A 65 18.63 16.58 -2.13
CA ALA A 65 19.46 17.80 -2.23
C ALA A 65 20.95 17.48 -2.33
N TRP A 66 21.44 16.57 -1.48
CA TRP A 66 22.83 16.11 -1.51
C TRP A 66 23.13 15.22 -2.72
N GLY A 67 22.18 14.38 -3.16
CA GLY A 67 22.28 13.59 -4.38
C GLY A 67 22.46 14.47 -5.63
N ALA A 68 21.63 15.51 -5.78
CA ALA A 68 21.73 16.49 -6.84
C ALA A 68 23.07 17.26 -6.79
N ALA A 69 23.54 17.60 -5.59
CA ALA A 69 24.84 18.22 -5.42
C ALA A 69 26.00 17.29 -5.80
N ALA A 70 25.92 15.99 -5.50
CA ALA A 70 26.91 15.00 -5.90
C ALA A 70 26.96 14.84 -7.42
N LEU A 71 25.79 14.80 -8.06
CA LEU A 71 25.67 14.74 -9.52
C LEU A 71 26.26 16.00 -10.19
N TYR A 72 25.99 17.17 -9.64
CA TYR A 72 26.64 18.41 -10.07
C TYR A 72 28.16 18.36 -9.83
N ALA A 73 28.62 17.86 -8.69
CA ALA A 73 30.03 17.76 -8.36
C ALA A 73 30.82 16.91 -9.36
N VAL A 74 30.28 15.76 -9.81
CA VAL A 74 30.88 14.97 -10.89
C VAL A 74 31.01 15.81 -12.16
N GLY A 75 29.90 16.41 -12.60
CA GLY A 75 29.89 17.20 -13.84
C GLY A 75 30.85 18.38 -13.77
N ALA A 76 30.89 19.08 -12.64
CA ALA A 76 31.80 20.20 -12.40
C ALA A 76 33.25 19.73 -12.45
N ALA A 77 33.62 18.72 -11.66
CA ALA A 77 34.98 18.18 -11.60
C ALA A 77 35.49 17.68 -12.96
N VAL A 78 34.63 17.01 -13.72
CA VAL A 78 34.95 16.50 -15.06
C VAL A 78 35.22 17.62 -16.06
N THR A 79 34.46 18.70 -15.97
CA THR A 79 34.65 19.84 -16.88
C THR A 79 35.92 20.63 -16.60
N LEU A 80 36.48 20.59 -15.38
CA LEU A 80 37.65 21.39 -14.99
C LEU A 80 38.85 21.24 -15.94
N PHE A 81 39.16 20.00 -16.34
CA PHE A 81 40.26 19.68 -17.26
C PHE A 81 39.80 18.99 -18.55
N GLY A 82 38.67 18.28 -18.50
CA GLY A 82 38.09 17.64 -19.68
C GLY A 82 37.70 18.65 -20.75
N ALA A 83 37.06 19.77 -20.35
CA ALA A 83 36.65 20.80 -21.29
C ALA A 83 37.86 21.47 -21.95
N GLU A 84 38.95 21.68 -21.20
CA GLU A 84 40.17 22.30 -21.72
C GLU A 84 40.91 21.38 -22.73
N ASN A 85 40.78 20.06 -22.56
CA ASN A 85 41.25 19.09 -23.55
C ASN A 85 40.39 19.12 -24.82
N GLU A 86 39.08 19.24 -24.68
CA GLU A 86 38.13 19.30 -25.80
C GLU A 86 38.28 20.61 -26.60
N GLU A 87 38.42 21.74 -25.92
CA GLU A 87 38.65 23.07 -26.49
C GLU A 87 40.10 23.29 -26.96
N ARG A 88 41.00 22.34 -26.68
CA ARG A 88 42.45 22.40 -26.98
C ARG A 88 43.18 23.57 -26.31
N THR A 89 42.64 24.11 -25.25
CA THR A 89 43.22 25.19 -24.44
C THR A 89 44.27 24.67 -23.45
N ARG A 90 44.38 23.36 -23.25
CA ARG A 90 45.45 22.74 -22.43
C ARG A 90 46.85 23.30 -22.73
N GLY A 91 47.22 23.38 -24.01
CA GLY A 91 48.54 23.88 -24.41
C GLY A 91 48.75 25.33 -24.01
N PHE A 92 47.70 26.15 -24.09
CA PHE A 92 47.73 27.53 -23.63
C PHE A 92 47.91 27.62 -22.11
N LEU A 93 47.21 26.79 -21.34
CA LEU A 93 47.37 26.74 -19.87
C LEU A 93 48.78 26.33 -19.44
N GLN A 94 49.42 25.41 -20.18
CA GLN A 94 50.82 25.00 -19.96
C GLN A 94 51.85 26.09 -20.33
N LEU A 95 51.45 27.12 -21.09
CA LEU A 95 52.30 28.26 -21.46
C LEU A 95 52.21 29.42 -20.47
N LEU A 96 51.23 29.43 -19.56
CA LEU A 96 51.06 30.52 -18.61
C LEU A 96 52.19 30.50 -17.55
N PRO A 97 52.85 31.65 -17.28
CA PRO A 97 53.87 31.73 -16.24
C PRO A 97 53.22 31.63 -14.86
N GLY A 98 53.37 30.48 -14.22
CA GLY A 98 52.82 30.25 -12.88
C GLY A 98 53.12 28.85 -12.35
N ARG A 99 53.07 28.69 -11.03
CA ARG A 99 53.02 27.35 -10.42
C ARG A 99 51.69 26.70 -10.79
N TRP A 100 51.64 25.39 -10.95
CA TRP A 100 50.40 24.66 -11.26
C TRP A 100 49.37 24.73 -10.11
N GLN A 101 49.84 24.88 -8.86
CA GLN A 101 49.02 24.80 -7.64
C GLN A 101 47.85 25.81 -7.63
N PRO A 102 48.05 27.14 -7.83
CA PRO A 102 46.94 28.09 -7.74
C PRO A 102 45.87 27.87 -8.80
N MET A 103 46.23 27.38 -9.99
CA MET A 103 45.27 27.09 -11.05
C MET A 103 44.47 25.81 -10.75
N PHE A 104 45.14 24.75 -10.29
CA PHE A 104 44.50 23.50 -9.90
C PHE A 104 43.54 23.71 -8.73
N PHE A 105 44.02 24.34 -7.64
CA PHE A 105 43.20 24.57 -6.46
C PHE A 105 42.11 25.63 -6.67
N ALA A 106 42.28 26.63 -7.54
CA ALA A 106 41.20 27.54 -7.92
C ALA A 106 40.04 26.79 -8.60
N LYS A 107 40.36 25.94 -9.57
CA LYS A 107 39.39 25.10 -10.29
C LYS A 107 38.65 24.17 -9.34
N LEU A 108 39.39 23.46 -8.49
CA LEU A 108 38.83 22.57 -7.49
C LEU A 108 37.95 23.30 -6.47
N ALA A 109 38.42 24.44 -5.94
CA ALA A 109 37.66 25.23 -4.97
C ALA A 109 36.33 25.73 -5.53
N VAL A 110 36.27 26.14 -6.81
CA VAL A 110 35.00 26.52 -7.44
C VAL A 110 34.08 25.32 -7.59
N ALA A 111 34.58 24.16 -8.04
CA ALA A 111 33.75 22.95 -8.18
C ALA A 111 33.16 22.51 -6.83
N VAL A 112 33.98 22.39 -5.79
CA VAL A 112 33.53 21.99 -4.44
C VAL A 112 32.61 23.05 -3.84
N GLY A 113 33.02 24.32 -3.85
CA GLY A 113 32.25 25.42 -3.26
C GLY A 113 30.88 25.60 -3.92
N SER A 114 30.79 25.50 -5.25
CA SER A 114 29.50 25.59 -5.95
C SER A 114 28.61 24.35 -5.73
N SER A 115 29.19 23.17 -5.49
CA SER A 115 28.43 21.96 -5.15
C SER A 115 27.82 22.06 -3.76
N LEU A 116 28.59 22.52 -2.77
CA LEU A 116 28.10 22.75 -1.41
C LEU A 116 27.04 23.86 -1.36
N LEU A 117 27.22 24.93 -2.15
CA LEU A 117 26.22 25.98 -2.28
C LEU A 117 24.93 25.47 -2.92
N LEU A 118 25.03 24.57 -3.90
CA LEU A 118 23.86 23.90 -4.50
C LEU A 118 23.12 23.04 -3.46
N ALA A 119 23.85 22.21 -2.71
CA ALA A 119 23.29 21.39 -1.65
C ALA A 119 22.56 22.25 -0.61
N GLY A 120 23.22 23.32 -0.12
CA GLY A 120 22.63 24.24 0.84
C GLY A 120 21.34 24.89 0.35
N LEU A 121 21.32 25.37 -0.91
CA LEU A 121 20.12 25.96 -1.50
C LEU A 121 18.99 24.94 -1.66
N LEU A 122 19.29 23.73 -2.16
CA LEU A 122 18.29 22.66 -2.30
C LEU A 122 17.79 22.15 -0.94
N CYS A 123 18.61 22.14 0.10
CA CYS A 123 18.16 21.83 1.46
C CYS A 123 17.18 22.88 1.98
N VAL A 124 17.44 24.17 1.73
CA VAL A 124 16.50 25.25 2.10
C VAL A 124 15.19 25.13 1.32
N ILE A 125 15.24 24.85 0.02
CA ILE A 125 14.03 24.64 -0.80
C ILE A 125 13.27 23.40 -0.32
N GLY A 126 13.97 22.29 -0.08
CA GLY A 126 13.37 21.06 0.46
C GLY A 126 12.70 21.29 1.82
N TRP A 127 13.32 22.07 2.71
CA TRP A 127 12.72 22.47 3.98
C TRP A 127 11.42 23.29 3.81
N ILE A 128 11.40 24.22 2.83
CA ILE A 128 10.18 24.99 2.49
C ILE A 128 9.09 24.05 1.94
N ILE A 129 9.46 23.12 1.05
CA ILE A 129 8.52 22.14 0.47
C ILE A 129 7.99 21.18 1.54
N ALA A 130 8.80 20.83 2.54
CA ALA A 130 8.42 20.02 3.70
C ALA A 130 7.54 20.76 4.73
N GLY A 131 7.01 21.95 4.41
CA GLY A 131 6.18 22.71 5.34
C GLY A 131 6.93 23.28 6.54
N GLY A 132 8.26 23.44 6.44
CA GLY A 132 9.08 23.94 7.54
C GLY A 132 9.57 22.86 8.51
N GLU A 133 9.36 21.58 8.20
CA GLU A 133 9.89 20.48 9.01
C GLU A 133 11.32 20.11 8.61
N TRP A 134 12.21 19.98 9.60
CA TRP A 134 13.57 19.50 9.39
C TRP A 134 13.64 17.98 9.62
N PRO A 135 14.46 17.25 8.83
CA PRO A 135 14.73 15.83 9.09
C PRO A 135 15.29 15.60 10.49
N THR A 136 14.97 14.43 11.04
CA THR A 136 15.46 14.02 12.36
C THR A 136 16.98 13.94 12.39
N ALA A 137 17.59 13.98 13.59
CA ALA A 137 19.04 13.89 13.72
C ALA A 137 19.62 12.62 13.08
N SER A 138 18.97 11.47 13.25
CA SER A 138 19.37 10.20 12.63
C SER A 138 19.28 10.28 11.10
N GLN A 139 18.17 10.76 10.54
CA GLN A 139 18.02 10.95 9.09
C GLN A 139 19.08 11.89 8.51
N ARG A 140 19.43 12.98 9.22
CA ARG A 140 20.49 13.91 8.80
C ARG A 140 21.86 13.25 8.78
N ILE A 141 22.24 12.56 9.85
CA ILE A 141 23.51 11.84 9.94
C ILE A 141 23.60 10.79 8.84
N LEU A 142 22.53 10.01 8.65
CA LEU A 142 22.42 9.01 7.60
C LEU A 142 22.59 9.63 6.22
N SER A 143 21.81 10.67 5.90
CA SER A 143 21.88 11.35 4.59
C SER A 143 23.26 11.98 4.33
N LEU A 144 23.86 12.63 5.33
CA LEU A 144 25.21 13.22 5.21
C LEU A 144 26.30 12.15 5.04
N SER A 145 26.20 11.04 5.77
CA SER A 145 27.15 9.93 5.68
C SER A 145 27.06 9.20 4.33
N VAL A 146 25.87 9.09 3.74
CA VAL A 146 25.68 8.46 2.42
C VAL A 146 25.92 9.45 1.28
N ALA A 147 25.08 10.49 1.18
CA ALA A 147 25.03 11.42 0.06
C ALA A 147 26.09 12.54 0.18
N GLY A 148 26.43 12.97 1.39
CA GLY A 148 27.52 13.94 1.60
C GLY A 148 28.88 13.36 1.19
N VAL A 149 29.17 12.11 1.56
CA VAL A 149 30.37 11.38 1.08
C VAL A 149 30.34 11.18 -0.43
N ALA A 150 29.15 10.97 -1.02
CA ALA A 150 29.02 10.86 -2.47
C ALA A 150 29.44 12.14 -3.21
N VAL A 151 29.29 13.34 -2.62
CA VAL A 151 29.82 14.61 -3.21
C VAL A 151 31.35 14.59 -3.28
N VAL A 152 32.01 14.05 -2.25
CA VAL A 152 33.47 13.92 -2.20
C VAL A 152 33.95 12.92 -3.25
N GLU A 153 33.35 11.72 -3.27
CA GLU A 153 33.62 10.69 -4.27
C GLU A 153 33.40 11.22 -5.69
N ALA A 154 32.27 11.88 -5.91
CA ALA A 154 31.93 12.49 -7.18
C ALA A 154 32.99 13.48 -7.67
N THR A 155 33.47 14.33 -6.77
CA THR A 155 34.51 15.33 -7.07
C THR A 155 35.82 14.65 -7.41
N VAL A 156 36.27 13.70 -6.59
CA VAL A 156 37.58 13.03 -6.73
C VAL A 156 37.60 12.14 -7.97
N TRP A 157 36.63 11.25 -8.13
CA TRP A 157 36.55 10.41 -9.33
C TRP A 157 36.33 11.26 -10.60
N GLY A 158 35.51 12.30 -10.52
CA GLY A 158 35.31 13.24 -11.61
C GLY A 158 36.61 13.92 -12.05
N LEU A 159 37.41 14.35 -11.08
CA LEU A 159 38.71 14.98 -11.30
C LEU A 159 39.71 14.00 -11.93
N LEU A 160 39.83 12.78 -11.42
CA LEU A 160 40.67 11.72 -11.97
C LEU A 160 40.40 11.51 -13.45
N PHE A 161 39.14 11.24 -13.80
CA PHE A 161 38.78 10.96 -15.19
C PHE A 161 38.84 12.20 -16.08
N SER A 162 38.71 13.41 -15.52
CA SER A 162 38.95 14.66 -16.26
C SER A 162 40.41 14.80 -16.73
N LEU A 163 41.36 14.27 -15.93
CA LEU A 163 42.79 14.31 -16.21
C LEU A 163 43.21 13.21 -17.18
N LEU A 164 42.63 12.00 -17.01
CA LEU A 164 42.95 10.83 -17.82
C LEU A 164 42.31 10.85 -19.20
N TRP A 165 41.11 11.40 -19.35
CA TRP A 165 40.41 11.40 -20.61
C TRP A 165 40.27 12.77 -21.27
N LYS A 166 40.27 12.71 -22.61
CA LYS A 166 40.10 13.90 -23.46
C LYS A 166 38.64 14.29 -23.65
N GLN A 167 37.71 13.48 -23.15
CA GLN A 167 36.29 13.55 -23.48
C GLN A 167 35.49 13.70 -22.20
N PRO A 168 34.92 14.89 -21.93
CA PRO A 168 34.18 15.17 -20.70
C PRO A 168 33.04 14.19 -20.45
N LEU A 169 32.21 13.91 -21.46
CA LEU A 169 31.06 13.01 -21.25
C LEU A 169 31.51 11.61 -20.82
N MET A 170 32.52 11.02 -21.48
CA MET A 170 33.02 9.71 -21.07
C MET A 170 33.58 9.75 -19.65
N ALA A 171 34.35 10.80 -19.33
CA ALA A 171 34.90 11.01 -17.99
C ALA A 171 33.82 11.11 -16.92
N ALA A 172 32.74 11.84 -17.16
CA ALA A 172 31.63 11.94 -16.22
C ALA A 172 30.97 10.59 -15.99
N VAL A 173 30.64 9.89 -17.08
CA VAL A 173 29.91 8.63 -16.93
C VAL A 173 30.78 7.58 -16.24
N THR A 174 32.08 7.51 -16.52
CA THR A 174 32.95 6.54 -15.83
C THR A 174 33.29 6.96 -14.42
N ALA A 175 33.42 8.25 -14.14
CA ALA A 175 33.52 8.72 -12.77
C ALA A 175 32.30 8.27 -11.95
N MET A 176 31.08 8.46 -12.46
CA MET A 176 29.86 7.98 -11.79
C MET A 176 29.88 6.46 -11.59
N ALA A 177 30.23 5.72 -12.63
CA ALA A 177 30.17 4.26 -12.62
C ALA A 177 31.23 3.65 -11.68
N VAL A 178 32.46 4.19 -11.66
CA VAL A 178 33.54 3.76 -10.76
C VAL A 178 33.30 4.22 -9.32
N ALA A 179 32.78 5.42 -9.10
CA ALA A 179 32.38 5.88 -7.77
C ALA A 179 31.29 4.98 -7.17
N SER A 180 30.27 4.66 -7.98
CA SER A 180 29.18 3.78 -7.56
C SER A 180 29.69 2.37 -7.26
N PHE A 181 30.49 1.78 -8.17
CA PHE A 181 31.08 0.46 -7.95
C PHE A 181 32.02 0.43 -6.74
N GLY A 182 32.85 1.46 -6.57
CA GLY A 182 33.75 1.62 -5.42
C GLY A 182 32.98 1.69 -4.10
N SER A 183 31.85 2.38 -4.06
CA SER A 183 30.94 2.37 -2.91
C SER A 183 30.41 0.98 -2.60
N GLN A 184 29.98 0.22 -3.62
CA GLN A 184 29.50 -1.15 -3.42
C GLN A 184 30.60 -2.10 -2.92
N VAL A 185 31.81 -1.98 -3.46
CA VAL A 185 32.97 -2.74 -2.97
C VAL A 185 33.29 -2.37 -1.52
N ALA A 186 33.24 -1.10 -1.17
CA ALA A 186 33.48 -0.66 0.21
C ALA A 186 32.47 -1.26 1.19
N ILE A 187 31.18 -1.33 0.81
CA ILE A 187 30.13 -2.00 1.60
C ILE A 187 30.42 -3.49 1.72
N GLY A 188 30.79 -4.14 0.62
CA GLY A 188 31.18 -5.56 0.60
C GLY A 188 32.46 -5.89 1.40
N LEU A 189 33.17 -4.88 1.90
CA LEU A 189 34.31 -5.06 2.81
C LEU A 189 33.92 -4.79 4.27
N THR A 190 32.67 -4.40 4.56
CA THR A 190 32.18 -4.22 5.93
C THR A 190 31.66 -5.54 6.52
N PRO A 191 31.76 -5.73 7.85
CA PRO A 191 31.30 -6.96 8.52
C PRO A 191 29.78 -7.22 8.39
N ASN A 192 28.97 -6.19 8.16
CA ASN A 192 27.50 -6.25 8.13
C ASN A 192 26.93 -6.69 6.78
N LEU A 193 27.67 -7.50 6.03
CA LEU A 193 27.29 -7.95 4.68
C LEU A 193 25.97 -8.75 4.66
N MET A 194 25.58 -9.32 5.80
CA MET A 194 24.38 -10.14 5.96
C MET A 194 23.07 -9.32 5.99
N ASP A 195 23.08 -8.06 6.44
CA ASP A 195 21.86 -7.27 6.66
C ASP A 195 21.43 -6.42 5.45
N SER A 196 21.85 -6.81 4.25
CA SER A 196 21.50 -6.18 2.97
C SER A 196 21.93 -4.69 2.85
N PHE A 197 21.72 -4.08 1.68
CA PHE A 197 22.17 -2.72 1.32
C PHE A 197 21.39 -1.61 2.03
N SER A 198 21.25 -1.73 3.35
CA SER A 198 20.63 -0.73 4.22
C SER A 198 21.48 0.54 4.25
N ALA A 199 20.85 1.66 4.58
CA ALA A 199 21.56 2.91 4.72
C ALA A 199 22.63 2.87 5.84
N GLU A 200 22.43 2.00 6.84
CA GLU A 200 23.41 1.73 7.91
C GLU A 200 24.68 1.06 7.37
N SER A 201 24.54 0.15 6.40
CA SER A 201 25.68 -0.47 5.69
C SER A 201 26.50 0.55 4.89
N TYR A 202 25.85 1.57 4.32
CA TYR A 202 26.58 2.68 3.68
C TYR A 202 27.29 3.56 4.73
N GLN A 203 26.68 3.76 5.89
CA GLN A 203 27.27 4.53 6.98
C GLN A 203 28.50 3.84 7.56
N SER A 204 28.45 2.51 7.76
CA SER A 204 29.59 1.73 8.24
C SER A 204 30.74 1.69 7.24
N ALA A 205 30.45 1.79 5.93
CA ALA A 205 31.45 1.84 4.86
C ALA A 205 32.15 3.20 4.70
N VAL A 206 31.69 4.27 5.37
CA VAL A 206 32.23 5.64 5.22
C VAL A 206 33.75 5.73 5.40
N PRO A 207 34.38 5.12 6.43
CA PRO A 207 35.82 5.20 6.61
C PRO A 207 36.60 4.62 5.41
N ILE A 208 36.14 3.48 4.88
CA ILE A 208 36.77 2.82 3.72
C ILE A 208 36.57 3.68 2.46
N ARG A 209 35.36 4.22 2.25
CA ARG A 209 35.05 5.12 1.12
C ARG A 209 35.93 6.38 1.11
N LEU A 210 36.09 7.01 2.27
CA LEU A 210 36.95 8.19 2.43
C LEU A 210 38.43 7.86 2.25
N ALA A 211 38.89 6.70 2.72
CA ALA A 211 40.26 6.23 2.49
C ALA A 211 40.54 6.04 0.99
N ILE A 212 39.61 5.42 0.25
CA ILE A 212 39.70 5.29 -1.22
C ILE A 212 39.75 6.68 -1.87
N CYS A 213 38.88 7.60 -1.47
CA CYS A 213 38.89 8.98 -1.99
C CYS A 213 40.22 9.69 -1.74
N LEU A 214 40.81 9.54 -0.55
CA LEU A 214 42.07 10.17 -0.20
C LEU A 214 43.22 9.66 -1.08
N VAL A 215 43.25 8.35 -1.35
CA VAL A 215 44.22 7.73 -2.27
C VAL A 215 44.04 8.25 -3.69
N VAL A 216 42.80 8.26 -4.20
CA VAL A 216 42.51 8.76 -5.56
C VAL A 216 42.83 10.25 -5.68
N PHE A 217 42.51 11.06 -4.66
CA PHE A 217 42.83 12.48 -4.66
C PHE A 217 44.34 12.75 -4.67
N ALA A 218 45.13 11.94 -3.96
CA ALA A 218 46.59 12.04 -4.04
C ALA A 218 47.09 11.76 -5.47
N VAL A 219 46.50 10.77 -6.15
CA VAL A 219 46.77 10.50 -7.58
C VAL A 219 46.35 11.67 -8.46
N ASP A 220 45.22 12.32 -8.18
CA ASP A 220 44.76 13.50 -8.93
C ASP A 220 45.70 14.68 -8.80
N VAL A 221 46.21 14.95 -7.61
CA VAL A 221 47.20 16.02 -7.38
C VAL A 221 48.49 15.70 -8.14
N MET A 222 48.94 14.45 -8.12
CA MET A 222 50.11 14.00 -8.88
C MET A 222 49.89 14.15 -10.40
N LEU A 223 48.76 13.68 -10.92
CA LEU A 223 48.41 13.78 -12.34
C LEU A 223 48.21 15.24 -12.76
N GLY A 224 47.54 16.05 -11.95
CA GLY A 224 47.32 17.48 -12.18
C GLY A 224 48.63 18.25 -12.24
N SER A 225 49.58 17.96 -11.35
CA SER A 225 50.92 18.56 -11.38
C SER A 225 51.66 18.27 -12.69
N ARG A 226 51.58 17.02 -13.18
CA ARG A 226 52.15 16.60 -14.48
C ARG A 226 51.38 17.15 -15.66
N TRP A 227 50.06 17.26 -15.55
CA TRP A 227 49.19 17.76 -16.61
C TRP A 227 49.47 19.23 -16.89
N LEU A 228 49.78 20.01 -15.84
CA LEU A 228 50.06 21.45 -15.87
C LEU A 228 51.55 21.80 -15.97
N GLU A 229 52.45 20.81 -16.01
CA GLU A 229 53.89 21.03 -16.11
C GLU A 229 54.20 21.83 -17.40
N PRO A 230 54.95 22.95 -17.32
CA PRO A 230 55.25 23.77 -18.49
C PRO A 230 55.98 22.97 -19.57
N LEU A 231 55.56 23.11 -20.83
CA LEU A 231 56.16 22.43 -21.99
C LEU A 231 57.65 22.80 -22.24
N GLY A 232 58.24 23.67 -21.42
CA GLY A 232 59.52 24.33 -21.66
C GLY A 232 60.80 23.64 -21.15
N MET A 233 60.73 22.56 -20.36
CA MET A 233 61.94 22.02 -19.70
C MET A 233 62.44 20.66 -20.24
N LYS A 234 61.63 19.93 -21.03
CA LYS A 234 62.02 18.64 -21.60
C LYS A 234 61.86 18.63 -23.12
N GLY A 235 62.87 19.15 -23.83
CA GLY A 235 63.16 18.68 -25.19
C GLY A 235 63.41 19.76 -26.24
N LYS A 236 64.70 20.08 -26.43
CA LYS A 236 65.30 20.64 -27.65
C LYS A 236 65.03 19.83 -28.95
N ARG A 237 64.12 18.82 -28.95
CA ARG A 237 63.98 17.83 -30.04
C ARG A 237 62.68 17.91 -30.86
N ARG A 238 61.79 18.89 -30.61
CA ARG A 238 60.52 19.02 -31.36
C ARG A 238 60.52 20.09 -32.46
N LYS A 239 61.69 20.68 -32.78
CA LYS A 239 61.82 21.68 -33.85
C LYS A 239 61.81 21.09 -35.27
N GLU A 240 61.94 19.77 -35.44
CA GLU A 240 62.02 19.17 -36.79
C GLU A 240 60.66 18.71 -37.37
N ARG A 241 59.66 18.35 -36.56
CA ARG A 241 58.37 17.83 -37.11
C ARG A 241 57.33 18.86 -37.52
N VAL A 242 57.52 20.14 -37.18
CA VAL A 242 56.58 21.21 -37.60
C VAL A 242 56.87 21.70 -39.03
N SER A 243 58.03 21.34 -39.59
CA SER A 243 58.44 21.69 -40.96
C SER A 243 57.83 20.76 -42.04
N GLU A 244 57.53 19.49 -41.72
CA GLU A 244 56.95 18.54 -42.70
C GLU A 244 55.45 18.71 -42.93
N ASP A 245 54.66 18.95 -41.87
CA ASP A 245 53.21 19.13 -42.01
C ASP A 245 52.85 20.45 -42.71
N ALA A 246 53.70 21.48 -42.61
CA ALA A 246 53.54 22.73 -43.35
C ALA A 246 53.88 22.60 -44.84
N ARG A 247 54.73 21.63 -45.23
CA ARG A 247 55.06 21.35 -46.65
C ARG A 247 54.02 20.46 -47.34
N LEU A 248 53.30 19.61 -46.61
CA LEU A 248 52.23 18.76 -47.15
C LEU A 248 50.94 19.52 -47.49
N VAL A 249 50.73 20.73 -46.94
CA VAL A 249 49.56 21.57 -47.25
C VAL A 249 49.78 22.44 -48.50
N ALA A 250 51.01 22.53 -49.02
CA ALA A 250 51.35 23.42 -50.14
C ALA A 250 51.38 22.76 -51.54
N ALA A 251 51.09 21.46 -51.70
CA ALA A 251 51.22 20.79 -53.01
C ALA A 251 50.05 19.85 -53.34
N LYS A 252 49.07 20.38 -54.09
CA LYS A 252 48.48 19.75 -55.32
C LYS A 252 47.24 20.53 -55.79
N PRO A 253 47.33 21.30 -56.89
CA PRO A 253 46.16 21.62 -57.70
C PRO A 253 45.96 20.45 -58.69
N LEU A 254 45.00 19.56 -58.40
CA LEU A 254 44.60 18.52 -59.34
C LEU A 254 43.29 18.93 -60.01
N VAL A 255 43.49 19.45 -61.22
CA VAL A 255 42.60 19.36 -62.37
C VAL A 255 42.03 17.94 -62.44
N ALA A 256 40.71 17.79 -62.40
CA ALA A 256 40.03 16.63 -62.95
C ALA A 256 38.65 17.07 -63.43
N GLY A 257 38.51 17.05 -64.75
CA GLY A 257 37.31 17.39 -65.47
C GLY A 257 36.13 16.51 -65.08
N VAL A 258 34.98 17.16 -65.21
CA VAL A 258 33.67 16.60 -65.51
C VAL A 258 33.77 15.30 -66.31
N GLU A 259 33.23 14.21 -65.78
CA GLU A 259 32.45 13.27 -66.59
C GLU A 259 31.57 12.31 -65.75
N MET A 260 30.31 12.28 -66.16
CA MET A 260 29.29 11.23 -66.01
C MET A 260 28.76 10.90 -64.61
N ALA A 261 27.58 11.48 -64.37
CA ALA A 261 26.66 11.19 -63.28
C ALA A 261 25.95 9.82 -63.46
N GLU A 262 25.70 9.18 -62.31
CA GLU A 262 24.93 7.94 -62.05
C GLU A 262 25.74 6.62 -62.18
N PRO A 263 25.84 5.76 -61.13
CA PRO A 263 24.85 5.41 -60.11
C PRO A 263 25.32 5.68 -58.67
N TRP A 264 25.81 6.90 -58.40
CA TRP A 264 26.43 7.27 -57.12
C TRP A 264 25.47 7.21 -55.92
N ARG A 265 24.15 7.34 -56.15
CA ARG A 265 23.14 7.46 -55.10
C ARG A 265 23.01 6.21 -54.22
N ARG A 266 23.02 5.00 -54.79
CA ARG A 266 22.94 3.74 -54.00
C ARG A 266 24.22 3.48 -53.22
N ARG A 267 25.39 3.85 -53.77
CA ARG A 267 26.69 3.72 -53.08
C ARG A 267 26.89 4.75 -51.97
N MET A 268 26.10 5.83 -51.92
CA MET A 268 26.24 6.85 -50.89
C MET A 268 25.80 6.34 -49.50
N LEU A 269 24.68 5.62 -49.40
CA LEU A 269 24.23 5.07 -48.11
C LEU A 269 25.22 4.03 -47.57
N SER A 270 25.73 3.13 -48.41
CA SER A 270 26.72 2.12 -47.97
C SER A 270 28.03 2.76 -47.52
N ARG A 271 28.49 3.82 -48.20
CA ARG A 271 29.65 4.61 -47.76
C ARG A 271 29.39 5.32 -46.43
N LEU A 272 28.23 5.93 -46.24
CA LEU A 272 27.85 6.56 -44.99
C LEU A 272 27.71 5.55 -43.84
N LEU A 273 27.20 4.35 -44.11
CA LEU A 273 27.14 3.25 -43.14
C LEU A 273 28.55 2.81 -42.72
N TRP A 274 29.42 2.55 -43.70
CA TRP A 274 30.81 2.19 -43.45
C TRP A 274 31.56 3.28 -42.68
N GLN A 275 31.40 4.54 -43.10
CA GLN A 275 31.97 5.69 -42.39
C GLN A 275 31.41 5.77 -40.96
N SER A 276 30.10 5.59 -40.80
CA SER A 276 29.46 5.65 -39.49
C SER A 276 29.94 4.57 -38.54
N TRP A 277 30.08 3.35 -39.03
CA TRP A 277 30.69 2.25 -38.31
C TRP A 277 32.13 2.57 -37.91
N ARG A 278 32.97 2.95 -38.89
CA ARG A 278 34.39 3.23 -38.67
C ARG A 278 34.64 4.40 -37.70
N GLU A 279 33.80 5.42 -37.71
CA GLU A 279 33.90 6.56 -36.79
C GLU A 279 33.37 6.22 -35.39
N SER A 280 32.30 5.44 -35.31
CA SER A 280 31.55 5.25 -34.07
C SER A 280 31.95 4.01 -33.28
N TRP A 281 32.57 2.99 -33.88
CA TRP A 281 32.83 1.70 -33.19
C TRP A 281 33.60 1.86 -31.88
N LYS A 282 34.58 2.78 -31.81
CA LYS A 282 35.31 3.05 -30.56
C LYS A 282 34.43 3.66 -29.49
N THR A 283 33.50 4.54 -29.89
CA THR A 283 32.54 5.15 -28.97
C THR A 283 31.50 4.13 -28.53
N ILE A 284 31.03 3.26 -29.43
CA ILE A 284 30.13 2.16 -29.12
C ILE A 284 30.79 1.20 -28.13
N LEU A 285 32.01 0.72 -28.41
CA LEU A 285 32.77 -0.16 -27.50
C LEU A 285 33.05 0.48 -26.15
N ALA A 286 33.17 1.81 -26.07
CA ALA A 286 33.33 2.50 -24.80
C ALA A 286 31.98 2.70 -24.07
N ALA A 287 30.88 2.89 -24.80
CA ALA A 287 29.54 3.08 -24.24
C ALA A 287 28.94 1.79 -23.66
N ILE A 288 29.28 0.62 -24.23
CA ILE A 288 28.80 -0.69 -23.75
C ILE A 288 29.21 -0.98 -22.30
N PRO A 289 30.50 -1.10 -21.94
CA PRO A 289 30.90 -1.43 -20.58
C PRO A 289 30.47 -0.35 -19.60
N LEU A 290 30.41 0.90 -20.06
CA LEU A 290 29.99 2.04 -19.28
C LEU A 290 28.51 2.02 -18.93
N GLY A 291 27.65 1.80 -19.92
CA GLY A 291 26.21 1.67 -19.70
C GLY A 291 25.88 0.40 -18.93
N LEU A 292 26.59 -0.71 -19.17
CA LEU A 292 26.49 -1.93 -18.36
C LEU A 292 26.88 -1.69 -16.90
N LEU A 293 28.00 -1.01 -16.65
CA LEU A 293 28.44 -0.70 -15.29
C LEU A 293 27.41 0.16 -14.56
N LEU A 294 26.86 1.20 -15.20
CA LEU A 294 25.76 1.99 -14.64
C LEU A 294 24.51 1.15 -14.38
N THR A 295 24.13 0.31 -15.34
CA THR A 295 22.97 -0.58 -15.22
C THR A 295 23.14 -1.50 -14.01
N VAL A 296 24.30 -2.16 -13.88
CA VAL A 296 24.62 -3.08 -12.78
C VAL A 296 24.72 -2.35 -11.44
N SER A 297 25.34 -1.16 -11.40
CA SER A 297 25.45 -0.36 -10.18
C SER A 297 24.10 0.09 -9.63
N CYS A 298 23.12 0.33 -10.51
CA CYS A 298 21.74 0.60 -10.09
C CYS A 298 20.95 -0.69 -9.80
N PHE A 299 21.23 -1.78 -10.50
CA PHE A 299 20.53 -3.06 -10.35
C PHE A 299 20.83 -3.75 -9.03
N ILE A 300 22.10 -3.79 -8.60
CA ILE A 300 22.55 -4.49 -7.39
C ILE A 300 21.78 -4.00 -6.14
N PRO A 301 21.71 -2.68 -5.85
CA PRO A 301 20.92 -2.20 -4.71
C PRO A 301 19.43 -2.53 -4.85
N ILE A 302 18.82 -2.38 -6.03
CA ILE A 302 17.37 -2.64 -6.21
C ILE A 302 17.05 -4.12 -6.03
N ALA A 303 17.89 -5.02 -6.55
CA ALA A 303 17.73 -6.46 -6.41
C ALA A 303 17.93 -6.92 -4.96
N LEU A 304 18.83 -6.26 -4.21
CA LEU A 304 19.18 -6.65 -2.83
C LEU A 304 18.30 -5.97 -1.78
N LEU A 305 17.77 -4.78 -2.05
CA LEU A 305 16.66 -4.16 -1.32
C LEU A 305 15.32 -4.89 -1.61
N GLY A 306 15.28 -5.67 -2.69
CA GLY A 306 14.10 -6.34 -3.22
C GLY A 306 13.63 -7.59 -2.49
N ARG A 307 13.95 -7.75 -1.20
CA ARG A 307 13.21 -8.72 -0.37
C ARG A 307 11.76 -8.30 -0.13
N SER A 308 11.40 -7.04 -0.42
CA SER A 308 10.00 -6.61 -0.48
C SER A 308 9.46 -6.71 -1.91
N ASP A 309 8.23 -7.21 -2.05
CA ASP A 309 7.54 -7.46 -3.32
C ASP A 309 7.42 -6.21 -4.24
N SER A 310 7.78 -5.02 -3.74
CA SER A 310 7.61 -3.72 -4.39
C SER A 310 8.70 -3.27 -5.37
N THR A 311 9.88 -3.88 -5.38
CA THR A 311 11.03 -3.31 -6.11
C THR A 311 11.24 -3.87 -7.51
N ALA A 312 10.65 -5.00 -7.87
CA ALA A 312 10.88 -5.65 -9.16
C ALA A 312 10.53 -4.76 -10.39
N PRO A 313 9.50 -3.91 -10.36
CA PRO A 313 9.24 -2.98 -11.46
C PRO A 313 10.34 -1.91 -11.60
N LEU A 314 11.01 -1.52 -10.51
CA LEU A 314 12.13 -0.57 -10.53
C LEU A 314 13.33 -1.08 -11.35
N LEU A 315 13.39 -2.38 -11.67
CA LEU A 315 14.41 -2.95 -12.55
C LEU A 315 14.34 -2.44 -14.00
N ILE A 316 13.21 -1.85 -14.42
CA ILE A 316 13.10 -1.20 -15.74
C ILE A 316 14.06 0.01 -15.81
N LEU A 317 14.23 0.75 -14.71
CA LEU A 317 15.03 1.96 -14.67
C LEU A 317 16.48 1.76 -15.17
N PRO A 318 17.29 0.85 -14.58
CA PRO A 318 18.66 0.65 -15.04
C PRO A 318 18.73 0.19 -16.50
N LEU A 319 17.75 -0.57 -16.98
CA LEU A 319 17.71 -1.06 -18.37
C LEU A 319 17.55 0.06 -19.41
N LEU A 320 17.01 1.23 -19.03
CA LEU A 320 16.80 2.36 -19.95
C LEU A 320 18.01 3.30 -20.06
N ILE A 321 18.97 3.23 -19.12
CA ILE A 321 20.17 4.08 -19.10
C ILE A 321 21.03 3.83 -20.35
N LEU A 322 21.30 2.56 -20.67
CA LEU A 322 22.13 2.17 -21.81
C LEU A 322 21.54 2.62 -23.16
N PRO A 323 20.24 2.35 -23.48
CA PRO A 323 19.58 2.90 -24.66
C PRO A 323 19.63 4.43 -24.76
N ALA A 324 19.36 5.13 -23.65
CA ALA A 324 19.41 6.59 -23.61
C ALA A 324 20.80 7.12 -23.91
N LEU A 325 21.84 6.50 -23.34
CA LEU A 325 23.23 6.84 -23.60
C LEU A 325 23.62 6.57 -25.06
N PHE A 326 23.19 5.44 -25.63
CA PHE A 326 23.40 5.14 -27.05
C PHE A 326 22.78 6.21 -27.93
N GLY A 327 21.53 6.61 -27.65
CA GLY A 327 20.84 7.72 -28.31
C GLY A 327 21.63 9.01 -28.23
N ALA A 328 22.08 9.39 -27.03
CA ALA A 328 22.84 10.63 -26.79
C ALA A 328 24.17 10.69 -27.56
N LEU A 329 24.77 9.53 -27.87
CA LEU A 329 26.07 9.43 -28.54
C LEU A 329 25.96 9.33 -30.07
N VAL A 330 24.77 9.12 -30.64
CA VAL A 330 24.56 8.88 -32.09
C VAL A 330 25.22 9.93 -32.98
N PHE A 331 24.96 11.22 -32.72
CA PHE A 331 25.44 12.34 -33.55
C PHE A 331 26.70 13.01 -33.01
N ARG A 332 27.33 12.40 -32.01
CA ARG A 332 28.47 12.97 -31.31
C ARG A 332 29.64 13.29 -32.25
N ASN A 333 30.04 12.32 -33.08
CA ASN A 333 31.16 12.48 -34.00
C ASN A 333 30.91 13.58 -35.05
N ASP A 334 29.64 13.82 -35.41
CA ASP A 334 29.23 14.86 -36.35
C ASP A 334 29.27 16.27 -35.74
N GLN A 335 29.02 16.37 -34.43
CA GLN A 335 29.15 17.62 -33.68
C GLN A 335 30.61 18.03 -33.51
N LYS A 336 31.49 17.05 -33.28
CA LYS A 336 32.91 17.31 -33.09
C LYS A 336 33.53 17.96 -34.33
N ARG A 337 34.25 19.06 -34.11
CA ARG A 337 34.99 19.80 -35.15
C ARG A 337 34.12 20.32 -36.31
N ASN A 338 32.82 20.52 -36.08
CA ASN A 338 31.88 20.90 -37.13
C ASN A 338 31.88 19.92 -38.33
N HIS A 339 32.08 18.62 -38.11
CA HIS A 339 32.01 17.61 -39.18
C HIS A 339 30.65 17.61 -39.90
N ARG A 340 29.58 18.04 -39.23
CA ARG A 340 28.29 18.31 -39.88
C ARG A 340 28.38 19.27 -41.07
N LEU A 341 29.28 20.27 -41.03
CA LEU A 341 29.50 21.19 -42.15
C LEU A 341 30.20 20.46 -43.30
N PHE A 342 31.11 19.53 -42.99
CA PHE A 342 31.73 18.66 -44.00
C PHE A 342 30.69 17.79 -44.71
N LEU A 343 29.74 17.20 -43.97
CA LEU A 343 28.64 16.45 -44.57
C LEU A 343 27.73 17.33 -45.44
N ALA A 344 27.47 18.56 -45.00
CA ALA A 344 26.70 19.53 -45.77
C ALA A 344 27.41 19.97 -47.07
N THR A 345 28.73 20.21 -47.03
CA THR A 345 29.50 20.62 -48.22
C THR A 345 29.68 19.49 -49.23
N HIS A 346 29.71 18.23 -48.80
CA HIS A 346 29.82 17.06 -49.68
C HIS A 346 28.46 16.58 -50.21
N SER A 347 27.41 17.41 -50.12
CA SER A 347 26.06 17.12 -50.63
C SER A 347 25.46 15.81 -50.09
N ALA A 348 25.84 15.40 -48.87
CA ALA A 348 25.22 14.26 -48.23
C ALA A 348 23.76 14.60 -47.92
N ARG A 349 22.82 13.82 -48.46
CA ARG A 349 21.40 14.00 -48.16
C ARG A 349 21.17 13.83 -46.65
N PRO A 350 20.61 14.83 -45.95
CA PRO A 350 20.44 14.80 -44.49
C PRO A 350 19.77 13.52 -43.98
N ARG A 351 18.74 13.08 -44.69
CA ARG A 351 17.96 11.88 -44.34
C ARG A 351 18.77 10.58 -44.46
N TYR A 352 19.72 10.49 -45.40
CA TYR A 352 20.60 9.32 -45.50
C TYR A 352 21.70 9.33 -44.44
N ALA A 353 22.21 10.52 -44.09
CA ALA A 353 23.11 10.66 -42.95
C ALA A 353 22.41 10.23 -41.65
N TRP A 354 21.18 10.69 -41.40
CA TRP A 354 20.37 10.25 -40.26
C TRP A 354 20.19 8.73 -40.25
N LEU A 355 19.71 8.15 -41.36
CA LEU A 355 19.43 6.71 -41.46
C LEU A 355 20.69 5.85 -41.25
N ALA A 356 21.83 6.25 -41.84
CA ALA A 356 23.09 5.53 -41.65
C ALA A 356 23.52 5.48 -40.19
N ARG A 357 23.35 6.59 -39.46
CA ARG A 357 23.66 6.65 -38.02
C ARG A 357 22.69 5.76 -37.22
N GLN A 358 21.39 5.76 -37.57
CA GLN A 358 20.40 4.90 -36.89
C GLN A 358 20.71 3.42 -37.06
N ILE A 359 20.97 2.96 -38.28
CA ILE A 359 21.23 1.54 -38.55
C ILE A 359 22.42 1.04 -37.73
N VAL A 360 23.53 1.79 -37.70
CA VAL A 360 24.74 1.38 -36.97
C VAL A 360 24.52 1.33 -35.46
N TRP A 361 23.95 2.40 -34.89
CA TRP A 361 23.80 2.52 -33.43
C TRP A 361 22.68 1.62 -32.90
N LEU A 362 21.54 1.54 -33.59
CA LEU A 362 20.42 0.70 -33.18
C LEU A 362 20.75 -0.79 -33.32
N ALA A 363 21.44 -1.22 -34.40
CA ALA A 363 21.89 -2.60 -34.53
C ALA A 363 22.88 -2.99 -33.41
N SER A 364 23.78 -2.08 -33.04
CA SER A 364 24.70 -2.29 -31.92
C SER A 364 23.96 -2.40 -30.59
N LEU A 365 22.96 -1.54 -30.35
CA LEU A 365 22.13 -1.60 -29.15
C LEU A 365 21.35 -2.91 -29.07
N ILE A 366 20.70 -3.33 -30.16
CA ILE A 366 19.95 -4.59 -30.25
C ILE A 366 20.87 -5.78 -29.92
N LEU A 367 22.07 -5.84 -30.52
CA LEU A 367 23.05 -6.89 -30.24
C LEU A 367 23.42 -6.96 -28.76
N VAL A 368 23.68 -5.81 -28.13
CA VAL A 368 24.03 -5.73 -26.70
C VAL A 368 22.85 -6.17 -25.82
N LEU A 369 21.62 -5.76 -26.14
CA LEU A 369 20.44 -6.17 -25.40
C LEU A 369 20.18 -7.69 -25.53
N TYR A 370 20.42 -8.27 -26.70
CA TYR A 370 20.38 -9.73 -26.87
C TYR A 370 21.46 -10.43 -26.06
N MET A 371 22.68 -9.90 -26.00
CA MET A 371 23.73 -10.43 -25.12
C MET A 371 23.34 -10.33 -23.65
N ILE A 372 22.83 -9.19 -23.19
CA ILE A 372 22.35 -9.02 -21.80
C ILE A 372 21.25 -10.03 -21.50
N ARG A 373 20.24 -10.14 -22.37
CA ARG A 373 19.16 -11.12 -22.23
C ARG A 373 19.71 -12.54 -22.17
N PHE A 374 20.65 -12.90 -23.04
CA PHE A 374 21.27 -14.23 -23.08
C PHE A 374 22.06 -14.51 -21.79
N CYS A 375 22.88 -13.57 -21.33
CA CYS A 375 23.63 -13.69 -20.07
C CYS A 375 22.68 -13.80 -18.88
N PHE A 376 21.66 -12.95 -18.80
CA PHE A 376 20.66 -12.95 -17.72
C PHE A 376 19.92 -14.29 -17.67
N TRP A 377 19.47 -14.80 -18.82
CA TRP A 377 18.76 -16.09 -18.90
C TRP A 377 19.64 -17.32 -18.63
N ARG A 378 20.97 -17.19 -18.75
CA ARG A 378 21.94 -18.26 -18.45
C ARG A 378 22.45 -18.21 -17.01
N ILE A 379 22.57 -17.03 -16.41
CA ILE A 379 23.17 -16.82 -15.09
C ILE A 379 22.12 -16.89 -13.99
N ILE A 380 20.90 -16.44 -14.25
CA ILE A 380 19.82 -16.44 -13.26
C ILE A 380 19.05 -17.76 -13.40
N PRO A 381 19.04 -18.61 -12.36
CA PRO A 381 18.27 -19.85 -12.37
C PRO A 381 16.82 -19.58 -12.77
N VAL A 382 16.22 -20.51 -13.52
CA VAL A 382 14.80 -20.44 -13.92
C VAL A 382 13.90 -20.20 -12.70
N GLU A 383 14.30 -20.73 -11.54
CA GLU A 383 13.66 -20.53 -10.23
C GLU A 383 13.62 -19.06 -9.82
N THR A 384 14.72 -18.32 -9.94
CA THR A 384 14.78 -16.89 -9.58
C THR A 384 13.99 -16.02 -10.56
N ALA A 385 13.97 -16.39 -11.85
CA ALA A 385 13.08 -15.74 -12.82
C ALA A 385 11.60 -16.00 -12.50
N GLY A 386 11.28 -17.21 -12.02
CA GLY A 386 9.98 -17.56 -11.47
C GLY A 386 9.62 -16.74 -10.23
N GLN A 387 10.57 -16.56 -9.32
CA GLN A 387 10.42 -15.72 -8.12
C GLN A 387 10.17 -14.25 -8.48
N ILE A 388 10.97 -13.64 -9.35
CA ILE A 388 10.79 -12.25 -9.81
C ILE A 388 9.42 -12.08 -10.48
N ALA A 389 9.03 -13.02 -11.35
CA ALA A 389 7.74 -12.95 -12.02
C ALA A 389 6.58 -13.16 -11.03
N SER A 390 6.74 -14.00 -10.00
CA SER A 390 5.76 -14.14 -8.92
C SER A 390 5.65 -12.84 -8.11
N SER A 391 6.76 -12.26 -7.65
CA SER A 391 6.78 -11.00 -6.89
C SER A 391 6.22 -9.81 -7.67
N LEU A 392 6.48 -9.74 -8.99
CA LEU A 392 5.88 -8.71 -9.86
C LEU A 392 4.36 -8.79 -9.93
N LEU A 393 3.81 -10.00 -9.83
CA LEU A 393 2.36 -10.19 -9.72
C LEU A 393 1.90 -9.97 -8.28
N ASP A 394 2.60 -10.49 -7.27
CA ASP A 394 2.27 -10.28 -5.85
C ASP A 394 2.23 -8.80 -5.46
N PHE A 395 2.88 -7.90 -6.21
CA PHE A 395 2.70 -6.47 -6.01
C PHE A 395 1.35 -5.93 -6.52
N GLY A 396 0.80 -6.55 -7.57
CA GLY A 396 -0.53 -6.26 -8.09
C GLY A 396 -1.66 -7.00 -7.36
N PHE A 397 -1.35 -8.05 -6.61
CA PHE A 397 -2.31 -8.84 -5.84
C PHE A 397 -2.10 -8.61 -4.34
N ASN A 398 -3.14 -8.22 -3.61
CA ASN A 398 -3.05 -8.20 -2.15
C ASN A 398 -2.49 -9.54 -1.64
N ARG A 399 -1.58 -9.50 -0.65
CA ARG A 399 -1.04 -10.67 0.07
C ARG A 399 -2.08 -11.71 0.48
N GLU A 400 -3.35 -11.32 0.56
CA GLU A 400 -4.50 -12.19 0.79
C GLU A 400 -4.60 -13.40 -0.16
N PHE A 401 -4.06 -13.33 -1.38
CA PHE A 401 -4.07 -14.48 -2.31
C PHE A 401 -3.05 -15.58 -1.95
N ARG A 402 -2.06 -15.28 -1.10
CA ARG A 402 -0.89 -16.14 -0.85
C ARG A 402 -0.91 -16.86 0.49
N GLY A 403 -1.89 -16.62 1.36
CA GLY A 403 -1.99 -17.41 2.60
C GLY A 403 -2.07 -18.89 2.22
N ASP A 404 -1.21 -19.71 2.83
CA ASP A 404 -1.02 -21.17 2.64
C ASP A 404 -2.32 -22.02 2.69
N TYR A 405 -3.47 -21.38 2.92
CA TYR A 405 -4.80 -21.95 3.05
C TYR A 405 -5.45 -22.38 1.74
N TYR A 406 -4.95 -21.93 0.59
CA TYR A 406 -5.36 -22.50 -0.67
C TYR A 406 -4.31 -23.52 -1.10
N ASN A 407 -4.66 -24.81 -0.99
CA ASN A 407 -4.35 -25.76 -2.06
C ASN A 407 -5.01 -25.18 -3.32
N ALA A 408 -4.37 -24.16 -3.90
CA ALA A 408 -4.86 -23.42 -5.03
C ALA A 408 -5.13 -24.47 -6.09
N SER A 409 -6.42 -24.72 -6.35
CA SER A 409 -6.84 -25.71 -7.33
C SER A 409 -5.93 -25.63 -8.55
N ASP A 410 -5.56 -26.75 -9.15
CA ASP A 410 -4.64 -26.79 -10.31
C ASP A 410 -5.01 -25.75 -11.39
N TRP A 411 -6.29 -25.41 -11.45
CA TRP A 411 -6.78 -24.31 -12.24
C TRP A 411 -6.40 -22.90 -11.76
N LEU A 412 -6.53 -22.52 -10.48
CA LEU A 412 -6.17 -21.15 -10.05
C LEU A 412 -4.71 -20.89 -10.40
N GLN A 413 -3.87 -21.92 -10.24
CA GLN A 413 -2.50 -21.92 -10.74
C GLN A 413 -2.40 -21.82 -12.27
N SER A 414 -3.31 -22.46 -13.03
CA SER A 414 -3.39 -22.33 -14.49
C SER A 414 -3.84 -20.95 -14.97
N TRP A 415 -4.89 -20.37 -14.39
CA TRP A 415 -5.33 -18.99 -14.66
C TRP A 415 -4.24 -17.99 -14.26
N TRP A 416 -3.61 -18.18 -13.10
CA TRP A 416 -2.45 -17.42 -12.68
C TRP A 416 -1.31 -17.51 -13.69
N ARG A 417 -0.98 -18.73 -14.16
CA ARG A 417 -0.01 -18.94 -15.25
C ARG A 417 -0.44 -18.24 -16.56
N GLY A 418 -1.74 -18.16 -16.84
CA GLY A 418 -2.31 -17.40 -17.96
C GLY A 418 -2.08 -15.89 -17.82
N GLN A 419 -2.42 -15.32 -16.67
CA GLN A 419 -2.17 -13.90 -16.38
C GLN A 419 -0.68 -13.58 -16.36
N MET A 420 0.15 -14.47 -15.82
CA MET A 420 1.61 -14.40 -15.89
C MET A 420 2.10 -14.34 -17.34
N LYS A 421 1.55 -15.16 -18.23
CA LYS A 421 1.89 -15.09 -19.67
C LYS A 421 1.51 -13.74 -20.26
N ILE A 422 0.29 -13.24 -19.99
CA ILE A 422 -0.17 -11.94 -20.51
C ILE A 422 0.69 -10.80 -19.96
N ALA A 423 0.94 -10.77 -18.65
CA ALA A 423 1.79 -9.80 -17.98
C ALA A 423 3.22 -9.85 -18.51
N ASN A 424 3.80 -11.03 -18.70
CA ASN A 424 5.14 -11.21 -19.30
C ASN A 424 5.21 -10.69 -20.74
N HIS A 425 4.17 -10.92 -21.55
CA HIS A 425 4.11 -10.36 -22.89
C HIS A 425 4.04 -8.82 -22.83
N ARG A 426 3.14 -8.26 -22.00
CA ARG A 426 3.03 -6.81 -21.80
C ARG A 426 4.34 -6.21 -21.29
N MET A 427 5.00 -6.84 -20.33
CA MET A 427 6.29 -6.39 -19.81
C MET A 427 7.38 -6.45 -20.88
N THR A 428 7.41 -7.51 -21.70
CA THR A 428 8.37 -7.63 -22.80
C THR A 428 8.16 -6.52 -23.83
N TRP A 429 6.93 -6.31 -24.30
CA TRP A 429 6.60 -5.23 -25.23
C TRP A 429 6.80 -3.84 -24.62
N GLY A 430 6.53 -3.71 -23.32
CA GLY A 430 6.76 -2.51 -22.51
C GLY A 430 8.22 -2.12 -22.47
N THR A 431 9.07 -3.06 -22.06
CA THR A 431 10.52 -2.88 -22.01
C THR A 431 11.09 -2.53 -23.38
N TRP A 432 10.68 -3.23 -24.45
CA TRP A 432 11.14 -2.88 -25.80
C TRP A 432 10.69 -1.49 -26.27
N SER A 433 9.43 -1.12 -25.99
CA SER A 433 8.92 0.21 -26.31
C SER A 433 9.66 1.29 -25.53
N ALA A 434 9.93 1.06 -24.25
CA ALA A 434 10.67 1.96 -23.38
C ALA A 434 12.14 2.09 -23.81
N VAL A 435 12.80 0.99 -24.21
CA VAL A 435 14.16 1.00 -24.77
C VAL A 435 14.21 1.88 -26.03
N LEU A 436 13.25 1.73 -26.94
CA LEU A 436 13.19 2.53 -28.16
C LEU A 436 12.90 4.01 -27.86
N ALA A 437 12.02 4.29 -26.90
CA ALA A 437 11.72 5.65 -26.48
C ALA A 437 12.93 6.31 -25.80
N ALA A 438 13.65 5.60 -24.93
CA ALA A 438 14.87 6.07 -24.30
C ALA A 438 15.95 6.40 -25.34
N TYR A 439 16.16 5.50 -26.31
CA TYR A 439 17.08 5.74 -27.43
C TYR A 439 16.68 6.96 -28.26
N GLY A 440 15.39 7.07 -28.64
CA GLY A 440 14.89 8.19 -29.43
C GLY A 440 15.01 9.53 -28.71
N LEU A 441 14.69 9.58 -27.40
CA LEU A 441 14.85 10.77 -26.57
C LEU A 441 16.32 11.15 -26.41
N GLY A 442 17.20 10.19 -26.16
CA GLY A 442 18.64 10.43 -26.10
C GLY A 442 19.16 11.02 -27.42
N GLN A 443 18.71 10.47 -28.54
CA GLN A 443 19.04 10.99 -29.87
C GLN A 443 18.53 12.42 -30.07
N PHE A 444 17.30 12.71 -29.65
CA PHE A 444 16.74 14.07 -29.69
C PHE A 444 17.62 15.06 -28.94
N PHE A 445 18.02 14.75 -27.72
CA PHE A 445 18.90 15.63 -26.95
C PHE A 445 20.28 15.81 -27.59
N SER A 446 20.81 14.78 -28.23
CA SER A 446 22.07 14.91 -28.98
C SER A 446 21.97 15.88 -30.15
N LEU A 447 20.80 16.09 -30.77
CA LEU A 447 20.63 17.12 -31.81
C LEU A 447 20.28 18.50 -31.25
N ALA A 448 19.52 18.54 -30.15
CA ALA A 448 19.07 19.77 -29.52
C ALA A 448 20.20 20.55 -28.85
N PHE A 449 21.12 19.84 -28.21
CA PHE A 449 22.20 20.46 -27.45
C PHE A 449 23.54 20.28 -28.14
N LYS A 450 24.30 21.37 -28.23
CA LYS A 450 25.67 21.36 -28.74
C LYS A 450 26.67 20.71 -27.78
N ARG A 451 26.34 20.67 -26.49
CA ARG A 451 27.22 20.16 -25.43
C ARG A 451 26.88 18.70 -25.17
N GLU A 452 27.85 17.82 -25.40
CA GLU A 452 27.68 16.37 -25.25
C GLU A 452 27.27 15.97 -23.83
N VAL A 453 27.88 16.60 -22.82
CA VAL A 453 27.60 16.32 -21.40
C VAL A 453 26.14 16.61 -21.06
N LEU A 454 25.64 17.76 -21.50
CA LEU A 454 24.25 18.16 -21.25
C LEU A 454 23.26 17.22 -21.96
N ALA A 455 23.56 16.83 -23.20
CA ALA A 455 22.73 15.90 -23.96
C ALA A 455 22.66 14.51 -23.30
N GLY A 456 23.81 13.95 -22.90
CA GLY A 456 23.87 12.65 -22.22
C GLY A 456 23.18 12.67 -20.86
N PHE A 457 23.35 13.76 -20.10
CA PHE A 457 22.70 13.93 -18.82
C PHE A 457 21.16 14.01 -18.94
N LEU A 458 20.64 14.84 -19.84
CA LEU A 458 19.20 14.93 -20.10
C LEU A 458 18.63 13.61 -20.64
N ALA A 459 19.39 12.87 -21.44
CA ALA A 459 18.97 11.54 -21.89
C ALA A 459 18.77 10.57 -20.72
N ILE A 460 19.71 10.52 -19.79
CA ILE A 460 19.61 9.67 -18.59
C ILE A 460 18.44 10.13 -17.72
N LEU A 461 18.30 11.43 -17.45
CA LEU A 461 17.18 11.95 -16.67
C LEU A 461 15.82 11.58 -17.27
N PHE A 462 15.63 11.80 -18.58
CA PHE A 462 14.37 11.45 -19.23
C PHE A 462 14.16 9.93 -19.32
N SER A 463 15.23 9.12 -19.27
CA SER A 463 15.08 7.66 -19.12
C SER A 463 14.48 7.28 -17.76
N VAL A 464 14.74 8.05 -16.70
CA VAL A 464 14.10 7.87 -15.38
C VAL A 464 12.61 8.20 -15.45
N LEU A 465 12.26 9.34 -16.04
CA LEU A 465 10.86 9.74 -16.23
C LEU A 465 10.10 8.73 -17.10
N LEU A 466 10.75 8.22 -18.15
CA LEU A 466 10.20 7.21 -19.03
C LEU A 466 10.04 5.85 -18.33
N ALA A 467 10.97 5.47 -17.45
CA ALA A 467 10.81 4.29 -16.61
C ALA A 467 9.60 4.44 -15.69
N ALA A 468 9.46 5.57 -14.99
CA ALA A 468 8.31 5.87 -14.15
C ALA A 468 6.98 5.84 -14.93
N TRP A 469 6.94 6.43 -16.13
CA TRP A 469 5.77 6.34 -17.01
C TRP A 469 5.49 4.89 -17.45
N SER A 470 6.52 4.12 -17.80
CA SER A 470 6.38 2.71 -18.18
C SER A 470 5.83 1.86 -17.03
N LEU A 471 6.18 2.20 -15.80
CA LEU A 471 5.60 1.61 -14.59
C LEU A 471 4.13 1.93 -14.44
N VAL A 472 3.74 3.20 -14.62
CA VAL A 472 2.33 3.59 -14.61
C VAL A 472 1.54 2.84 -15.68
N VAL A 473 2.07 2.75 -16.91
CA VAL A 473 1.48 1.98 -18.01
C VAL A 473 1.31 0.50 -17.62
N PHE A 474 2.31 -0.10 -16.98
CA PHE A 474 2.24 -1.48 -16.51
C PHE A 474 1.20 -1.67 -15.40
N TYR A 475 1.22 -0.83 -14.36
CA TYR A 475 0.28 -0.90 -13.23
C TYR A 475 -1.17 -0.65 -13.64
N TRP A 476 -1.39 0.30 -14.55
CA TRP A 476 -2.70 0.55 -15.13
C TRP A 476 -3.09 -0.46 -16.19
N GLN A 477 -2.28 -1.50 -16.42
CA GLN A 477 -2.53 -2.56 -17.39
C GLN A 477 -2.78 -2.05 -18.81
N LEU A 478 -2.16 -0.92 -19.14
CA LEU A 478 -2.27 -0.31 -20.43
C LEU A 478 -1.36 -1.04 -21.42
N ASN A 479 -1.76 -1.05 -22.69
CA ASN A 479 -0.94 -1.66 -23.72
C ASN A 479 0.25 -0.72 -24.05
N PRO A 480 1.51 -1.11 -23.76
CA PRO A 480 2.66 -0.22 -23.92
C PRO A 480 2.92 0.21 -25.36
N LEU A 481 2.41 -0.53 -26.35
CA LEU A 481 2.51 -0.15 -27.76
C LEU A 481 1.72 1.13 -28.07
N TRP A 482 0.70 1.46 -27.28
CA TRP A 482 -0.09 2.67 -27.45
C TRP A 482 0.34 3.81 -26.54
N PHE A 483 1.01 3.51 -25.43
CA PHE A 483 1.35 4.52 -24.41
C PHE A 483 2.85 4.85 -24.31
N VAL A 484 3.73 4.01 -24.86
CA VAL A 484 5.19 4.22 -24.79
C VAL A 484 5.80 4.32 -26.19
N LEU A 485 5.43 3.43 -27.11
CA LEU A 485 5.97 3.43 -28.47
C LEU A 485 5.72 4.74 -29.25
N PRO A 486 4.57 5.45 -29.10
CA PRO A 486 4.38 6.73 -29.77
C PRO A 486 5.40 7.78 -29.35
N LEU A 487 5.88 7.75 -28.09
CA LEU A 487 6.96 8.64 -27.63
C LEU A 487 8.26 8.37 -28.38
N ALA A 488 8.58 7.09 -28.61
CA ALA A 488 9.73 6.69 -29.43
C ALA A 488 9.58 7.19 -30.88
N ALA A 489 8.42 6.92 -31.50
CA ALA A 489 8.14 7.33 -32.86
C ALA A 489 8.20 8.86 -33.03
N GLY A 490 7.65 9.61 -32.07
CA GLY A 490 7.70 11.06 -32.04
C GLY A 490 9.12 11.61 -31.91
N ALA A 491 9.94 11.03 -31.03
CA ALA A 491 11.34 11.45 -30.85
C ALA A 491 12.22 11.13 -32.06
N LEU A 492 12.08 9.93 -32.65
CA LEU A 492 12.78 9.55 -33.88
C LEU A 492 12.34 10.42 -35.07
N THR A 493 11.05 10.73 -35.18
CA THR A 493 10.53 11.61 -36.24
C THR A 493 10.99 13.05 -36.04
N ALA A 494 11.03 13.53 -34.80
CA ALA A 494 11.56 14.86 -34.48
C ALA A 494 13.03 15.01 -34.90
N THR A 495 13.87 14.00 -34.64
CA THR A 495 15.27 14.02 -35.07
C THR A 495 15.42 13.91 -36.60
N TRP A 496 14.59 13.10 -37.25
CA TRP A 496 14.55 12.99 -38.71
C TRP A 496 14.18 14.33 -39.38
N LEU A 497 13.17 15.02 -38.86
CA LEU A 497 12.74 16.34 -39.32
C LEU A 497 13.76 17.43 -39.02
N ARG A 498 14.48 17.34 -37.90
CA ARG A 498 15.49 18.33 -37.48
C ARG A 498 16.79 18.24 -38.28
N MET A 499 17.13 17.07 -38.80
CA MET A 499 18.44 16.78 -39.42
C MET A 499 18.84 17.74 -40.55
N PRO A 500 17.98 18.10 -41.53
CA PRO A 500 18.34 19.01 -42.62
C PRO A 500 18.85 20.37 -42.11
N ASP A 501 18.08 21.01 -41.24
CA ASP A 501 18.43 22.30 -40.66
C ASP A 501 19.62 22.22 -39.71
N TRP A 502 19.82 21.06 -39.10
CA TRP A 502 20.89 20.87 -38.13
C TRP A 502 22.25 20.75 -38.80
N LEU A 503 22.30 20.08 -39.97
CA LEU A 503 23.50 20.01 -40.81
C LEU A 503 23.93 21.39 -41.32
N VAL A 504 22.97 22.22 -41.73
CA VAL A 504 23.22 23.61 -42.19
C VAL A 504 23.52 24.56 -41.02
N GLY A 505 23.18 24.17 -39.78
CA GLY A 505 23.41 24.98 -38.60
C GLY A 505 22.35 26.06 -38.36
N ASN A 506 21.18 25.95 -38.99
CA ASN A 506 20.04 26.82 -38.79
C ASN A 506 19.50 26.68 -37.36
N LYS A 507 19.37 27.82 -36.67
CA LYS A 507 18.86 27.91 -35.30
C LYS A 507 17.53 28.64 -35.17
N SER A 508 16.97 29.15 -36.27
CA SER A 508 15.70 29.89 -36.21
C SER A 508 14.59 29.00 -35.64
N PHE A 509 13.76 29.59 -34.76
CA PHE A 509 12.67 28.92 -34.07
C PHE A 509 11.69 28.22 -35.03
N ARG A 510 11.49 28.76 -36.25
CA ARG A 510 10.61 28.17 -37.27
C ARG A 510 11.00 26.72 -37.61
N HIS A 511 12.30 26.42 -37.64
CA HIS A 511 12.81 25.06 -37.92
C HIS A 511 12.66 24.10 -36.73
N TRP A 512 12.32 24.61 -35.55
CA TRP A 512 12.00 23.82 -34.38
C TRP A 512 10.51 23.47 -34.26
N LEU A 513 9.64 24.14 -35.01
CA LEU A 513 8.20 23.93 -34.94
C LEU A 513 7.81 22.48 -35.29
N LEU A 514 8.30 21.95 -36.42
CA LEU A 514 7.99 20.59 -36.86
C LEU A 514 8.53 19.51 -35.89
N PRO A 515 9.79 19.55 -35.44
CA PRO A 515 10.26 18.66 -34.37
C PRO A 515 9.46 18.76 -33.07
N ALA A 516 9.08 19.97 -32.64
CA ALA A 516 8.28 20.17 -31.43
C ALA A 516 6.88 19.58 -31.57
N VAL A 517 6.21 19.79 -32.71
CA VAL A 517 4.91 19.17 -33.03
C VAL A 517 5.02 17.65 -33.04
N SER A 518 6.09 17.09 -33.60
CA SER A 518 6.35 15.64 -33.61
C SER A 518 6.50 15.04 -32.21
N LEU A 519 7.00 15.81 -31.23
CA LEU A 519 7.06 15.39 -29.82
C LEU A 519 5.72 15.61 -29.09
N GLY A 520 5.02 16.70 -29.40
CA GLY A 520 3.75 17.04 -28.77
C GLY A 520 2.59 16.13 -29.19
N LEU A 521 2.56 15.68 -30.45
CA LEU A 521 1.48 14.82 -30.98
C LEU A 521 1.32 13.50 -30.21
N PRO A 522 2.38 12.71 -29.94
CA PRO A 522 2.27 11.52 -29.09
C PRO A 522 1.77 11.80 -27.67
N VAL A 523 2.22 12.90 -27.04
CA VAL A 523 1.78 13.28 -25.70
C VAL A 523 0.30 13.62 -25.72
N LEU A 524 -0.14 14.44 -26.68
CA LEU A 524 -1.55 14.78 -26.88
C LEU A 524 -2.40 13.52 -27.16
N PHE A 525 -1.93 12.63 -28.03
CA PHE A 525 -2.60 11.36 -28.32
C PHE A 525 -2.77 10.53 -27.05
N ILE A 526 -1.71 10.36 -26.26
CA ILE A 526 -1.75 9.63 -24.98
C ILE A 526 -2.74 10.29 -24.01
N SER A 527 -2.70 11.62 -23.87
CA SER A 527 -3.59 12.35 -22.97
C SER A 527 -5.07 12.22 -23.36
N LEU A 528 -5.38 12.17 -24.66
CA LEU A 528 -6.76 12.00 -25.16
C LEU A 528 -7.21 10.53 -25.13
N TYR A 529 -6.30 9.59 -25.38
CA TYR A 529 -6.61 8.17 -25.47
C TYR A 529 -6.65 7.46 -24.11
N LEU A 530 -5.92 7.98 -23.12
CA LEU A 530 -5.85 7.44 -21.76
C LEU A 530 -7.24 7.34 -21.10
N PRO A 531 -8.07 8.41 -21.02
CA PRO A 531 -9.42 8.34 -20.45
C PRO A 531 -10.29 7.24 -21.08
N PHE A 532 -10.31 7.20 -22.41
CA PHE A 532 -11.10 6.21 -23.16
C PHE A 532 -10.65 4.79 -22.86
N THR A 533 -9.35 4.52 -22.88
CA THR A 533 -8.82 3.18 -22.60
C THR A 533 -9.09 2.77 -21.16
N ARG A 534 -8.97 3.69 -20.21
CA ARG A 534 -9.20 3.42 -18.78
C ARG A 534 -10.68 3.11 -18.49
N LEU A 535 -11.61 3.82 -19.13
CA LEU A 535 -13.04 3.51 -19.05
C LEU A 535 -13.36 2.18 -19.73
N ALA A 536 -12.80 1.92 -20.92
CA ALA A 536 -13.01 0.68 -21.67
C ALA A 536 -12.49 -0.58 -20.95
N GLN A 537 -11.56 -0.45 -19.99
CA GLN A 537 -11.15 -1.57 -19.13
C GLN A 537 -12.29 -2.11 -18.26
N LEU A 538 -13.31 -1.29 -17.99
CA LEU A 538 -14.54 -1.66 -17.27
C LEU A 538 -15.75 -1.75 -18.22
N ASP A 539 -15.54 -1.82 -19.53
CA ASP A 539 -16.60 -2.06 -20.52
C ASP A 539 -16.55 -3.50 -21.04
N LEU A 540 -16.23 -4.44 -20.14
CA LEU A 540 -16.25 -5.86 -20.43
C LEU A 540 -17.69 -6.39 -20.24
N PRO A 541 -18.07 -7.52 -20.86
CA PRO A 541 -19.34 -8.17 -20.52
C PRO A 541 -19.41 -8.42 -19.01
N ARG A 542 -20.46 -7.91 -18.36
CA ARG A 542 -20.66 -8.11 -16.92
C ARG A 542 -20.92 -9.59 -16.65
N PRO A 543 -20.31 -10.17 -15.60
CA PRO A 543 -20.64 -11.52 -15.23
C PRO A 543 -22.08 -11.61 -14.73
N THR A 544 -22.74 -12.75 -14.94
CA THR A 544 -24.01 -13.02 -14.29
C THR A 544 -23.78 -13.37 -12.82
N PHE A 545 -24.63 -12.83 -11.95
CA PHE A 545 -24.59 -13.07 -10.52
C PHE A 545 -25.81 -13.91 -10.13
N PRO A 546 -25.69 -15.25 -10.06
CA PRO A 546 -26.84 -16.16 -10.00
C PRO A 546 -27.63 -16.07 -8.68
N PHE A 547 -27.01 -15.60 -7.60
CA PHE A 547 -27.67 -15.45 -6.30
C PHE A 547 -28.20 -14.04 -6.08
N LEU A 548 -27.90 -13.10 -6.96
CA LEU A 548 -28.29 -11.72 -6.79
C LEU A 548 -29.82 -11.58 -6.93
N GLN A 549 -30.50 -11.28 -5.82
CA GLN A 549 -31.97 -11.25 -5.74
C GLN A 549 -32.63 -10.11 -6.55
N GLY A 550 -31.85 -9.17 -7.09
CA GLY A 550 -32.32 -8.06 -7.89
C GLY A 550 -31.18 -7.15 -8.35
N SER A 551 -31.48 -6.16 -9.21
CA SER A 551 -30.43 -5.21 -9.61
C SER A 551 -29.86 -4.45 -8.39
N LEU A 552 -28.58 -4.08 -8.42
CA LEU A 552 -27.95 -3.25 -7.37
C LEU A 552 -28.78 -1.98 -7.10
N GLU A 553 -29.34 -1.36 -8.14
CA GLU A 553 -30.19 -0.18 -8.02
C GLU A 553 -31.49 -0.46 -7.25
N ALA A 554 -32.13 -1.60 -7.49
CA ALA A 554 -33.31 -2.02 -6.73
C ALA A 554 -32.96 -2.29 -5.26
N SER A 555 -31.83 -2.97 -5.01
CA SER A 555 -31.34 -3.23 -3.64
C SER A 555 -30.98 -1.94 -2.91
N LEU A 556 -30.35 -0.99 -3.60
CA LEU A 556 -30.03 0.34 -3.05
C LEU A 556 -31.30 1.13 -2.75
N LYS A 557 -32.26 1.18 -3.66
CA LYS A 557 -33.51 1.90 -3.44
C LYS A 557 -34.27 1.34 -2.25
N LYS A 558 -34.37 0.00 -2.14
CA LYS A 558 -34.99 -0.66 -0.98
C LYS A 558 -34.22 -0.30 0.29
N PHE A 559 -32.90 -0.44 0.29
CA PHE A 559 -32.07 -0.13 1.45
C PHE A 559 -32.16 1.34 1.87
N GLU A 560 -32.16 2.28 0.94
CA GLU A 560 -32.36 3.71 1.23
C GLU A 560 -33.75 3.97 1.83
N GLN A 561 -34.81 3.31 1.34
CA GLN A 561 -36.15 3.38 1.94
C GLN A 561 -36.15 2.81 3.36
N ASP A 562 -35.51 1.65 3.57
CA ASP A 562 -35.38 1.02 4.88
C ASP A 562 -34.57 1.91 5.84
N GLN A 563 -33.53 2.59 5.36
CA GLN A 563 -32.75 3.56 6.15
C GLN A 563 -33.56 4.81 6.49
N ILE A 564 -34.41 5.32 5.60
CA ILE A 564 -35.31 6.44 5.89
C ILE A 564 -36.31 6.03 6.96
N ALA A 565 -37.00 4.90 6.78
CA ALA A 565 -37.95 4.37 7.76
C ALA A 565 -37.27 4.15 9.12
N ARG A 566 -36.04 3.62 9.11
CA ARG A 566 -35.24 3.46 10.31
C ARG A 566 -34.87 4.78 10.97
N ASN A 567 -34.40 5.78 10.21
CA ASN A 567 -34.05 7.07 10.78
C ASN A 567 -35.27 7.77 11.38
N GLU A 568 -36.46 7.58 10.79
CA GLU A 568 -37.72 8.02 11.38
C GLU A 568 -38.02 7.28 12.69
N SER A 569 -37.81 5.95 12.74
CA SER A 569 -37.93 5.16 13.97
C SER A 569 -36.95 5.60 15.06
N VAL A 570 -35.67 5.82 14.70
CA VAL A 570 -34.63 6.34 15.62
C VAL A 570 -35.04 7.70 16.13
N ALA A 571 -35.46 8.61 15.26
CA ALA A 571 -35.86 9.96 15.67
C ALA A 571 -37.08 9.93 16.60
N ARG A 572 -38.07 9.08 16.33
CA ARG A 572 -39.23 8.89 17.25
C ARG A 572 -38.79 8.32 18.60
N PHE A 573 -37.91 7.32 18.59
CA PHE A 573 -37.34 6.76 19.79
C PHE A 573 -36.54 7.80 20.58
N GLU A 574 -35.68 8.57 19.92
CA GLU A 574 -34.90 9.65 20.54
C GLU A 574 -35.77 10.76 21.11
N ILE A 575 -36.88 11.11 20.44
CA ILE A 575 -37.85 12.07 20.97
C ILE A 575 -38.47 11.54 22.25
N ILE A 576 -38.96 10.29 22.27
CA ILE A 576 -39.52 9.70 23.48
C ILE A 576 -38.47 9.57 24.56
N ALA A 577 -37.29 9.03 24.24
CA ALA A 577 -36.19 8.87 25.18
C ALA A 577 -35.75 10.22 25.75
N SER A 578 -35.75 11.29 24.94
CA SER A 578 -35.44 12.65 25.39
C SER A 578 -36.55 13.23 26.27
N GLU A 579 -37.83 13.08 25.89
CA GLU A 579 -38.96 13.49 26.74
C GLU A 579 -38.91 12.78 28.09
N THR A 580 -38.65 11.48 28.07
CA THR A 580 -38.55 10.64 29.25
C THR A 580 -37.31 10.95 30.09
N ALA A 581 -36.17 11.25 29.45
CA ALA A 581 -34.97 11.70 30.15
C ALA A 581 -35.18 13.07 30.80
N MET A 582 -35.89 13.99 30.14
CA MET A 582 -36.24 15.29 30.72
C MET A 582 -37.19 15.14 31.91
N GLU A 583 -38.22 14.29 31.81
CA GLU A 583 -39.11 13.99 32.94
C GLU A 583 -38.33 13.39 34.13
N LEU A 584 -37.38 12.50 33.86
CA LEU A 584 -36.51 11.91 34.90
C LEU A 584 -35.57 12.95 35.50
N GLU A 585 -35.00 13.84 34.68
CA GLU A 585 -34.11 14.91 35.13
C GLU A 585 -34.88 15.97 35.94
N GLU A 586 -36.09 16.35 35.52
CA GLU A 586 -36.95 17.26 36.27
C GLU A 586 -37.33 16.69 37.65
N GLU A 587 -37.70 15.42 37.71
CA GLU A 587 -38.02 14.77 38.97
C GLU A 587 -36.76 14.55 39.83
N LEU A 588 -35.61 14.22 39.23
CA LEU A 588 -34.32 14.18 39.94
C LEU A 588 -33.99 15.54 40.56
N VAL A 589 -34.10 16.62 39.80
CA VAL A 589 -33.84 18.00 40.29
C VAL A 589 -34.81 18.36 41.41
N ARG A 590 -36.08 17.97 41.30
CA ARG A 590 -37.09 18.15 42.34
C ARG A 590 -36.73 17.34 43.60
N MET A 591 -36.40 16.07 43.46
CA MET A 591 -36.02 15.17 44.56
C MET A 591 -34.70 15.58 45.22
N GLU A 592 -33.73 16.09 44.46
CA GLU A 592 -32.46 16.63 44.99
C GLU A 592 -32.66 17.86 45.89
N ARG A 593 -33.79 18.57 45.74
CA ARG A 593 -34.21 19.66 46.63
C ARG A 593 -35.07 19.18 47.81
N PHE A 594 -35.24 17.86 47.95
CA PHE A 594 -36.22 17.23 48.85
C PHE A 594 -37.66 17.75 48.66
N GLU A 595 -37.99 18.32 47.49
CA GLU A 595 -39.32 18.84 47.21
C GLU A 595 -40.31 17.69 47.06
N GLY A 596 -41.30 17.61 47.95
CA GLY A 596 -42.29 16.52 47.96
C GLY A 596 -41.87 15.28 48.76
N VAL A 597 -40.64 15.22 49.27
CA VAL A 597 -40.22 14.17 50.22
C VAL A 597 -40.74 14.56 51.61
N THR A 598 -41.45 13.66 52.28
CA THR A 598 -41.93 13.87 53.65
C THR A 598 -41.57 12.69 54.54
N ILE A 599 -41.22 12.96 55.79
CA ILE A 599 -40.97 11.93 56.80
C ILE A 599 -42.00 12.08 57.90
N ASN A 600 -42.80 11.04 58.12
CA ASN A 600 -43.96 11.08 59.02
C ASN A 600 -44.94 12.22 58.68
N GLY A 601 -45.11 12.51 57.39
CA GLY A 601 -45.97 13.57 56.89
C GLY A 601 -45.45 15.00 57.09
N LYS A 602 -44.17 15.17 57.48
CA LYS A 602 -43.52 16.47 57.65
C LYS A 602 -42.40 16.70 56.64
N THR A 603 -42.32 17.92 56.13
CA THR A 603 -41.24 18.45 55.28
C THR A 603 -40.01 18.82 56.11
N TYR A 604 -38.84 18.99 55.49
CA TYR A 604 -37.63 19.38 56.22
C TYR A 604 -37.77 20.74 56.91
N ASP A 605 -38.53 21.68 56.32
CA ASP A 605 -38.85 22.98 56.91
C ASP A 605 -39.65 22.84 58.23
N GLU A 606 -40.58 21.87 58.28
CA GLU A 606 -41.37 21.56 59.48
C GLU A 606 -40.55 20.86 60.57
N PHE A 607 -39.40 20.28 60.22
CA PHE A 607 -38.38 19.84 61.17
C PHE A 607 -37.44 20.99 61.62
N GLY A 608 -37.67 22.22 61.13
CA GLY A 608 -36.85 23.39 61.45
C GLY A 608 -35.49 23.39 60.79
N ILE A 609 -35.30 22.62 59.72
CA ILE A 609 -34.05 22.54 58.96
C ILE A 609 -34.09 23.62 57.88
N SER A 610 -33.09 24.48 57.84
CA SER A 610 -33.02 25.55 56.83
C SER A 610 -32.52 25.03 55.47
N LEU A 611 -32.92 25.71 54.38
CA LEU A 611 -32.42 25.41 53.04
C LEU A 611 -30.88 25.42 52.96
N ALA A 612 -30.21 26.31 53.70
CA ALA A 612 -28.75 26.36 53.77
C ALA A 612 -28.15 25.07 54.36
N GLU A 613 -28.79 24.47 55.36
CA GLU A 613 -28.36 23.20 55.96
C GLU A 613 -28.57 22.01 55.00
N VAL A 614 -29.62 22.06 54.18
CA VAL A 614 -29.85 21.10 53.07
C VAL A 614 -28.75 21.22 52.01
N GLU A 615 -28.41 22.43 51.59
CA GLU A 615 -27.33 22.67 50.62
C GLU A 615 -25.97 22.23 51.16
N GLU A 616 -25.65 22.53 52.43
CA GLU A 616 -24.43 22.06 53.07
C GLU A 616 -24.35 20.52 53.13
N TYR A 617 -25.47 19.84 53.37
CA TYR A 617 -25.54 18.38 53.32
C TYR A 617 -25.23 17.85 51.91
N ARG A 618 -25.83 18.45 50.88
CA ARG A 618 -25.69 18.09 49.46
C ARG A 618 -24.25 18.27 48.97
N PHE A 619 -23.60 19.37 49.32
CA PHE A 619 -22.18 19.63 48.96
C PHE A 619 -21.18 18.83 49.81
N GLY A 620 -21.61 17.81 50.53
CA GLY A 620 -20.75 16.93 51.32
C GLY A 620 -20.18 17.56 52.59
N LYS A 621 -20.64 18.76 52.99
CA LYS A 621 -20.20 19.45 54.22
C LYS A 621 -20.93 18.93 55.47
N ARG A 622 -21.19 17.62 55.52
CA ARG A 622 -21.96 16.93 56.58
C ARG A 622 -21.40 17.11 58.01
N LYS A 623 -20.17 17.63 58.16
CA LYS A 623 -19.51 17.90 59.45
C LYS A 623 -19.88 19.26 60.05
N LEU A 624 -20.40 20.19 59.25
CA LEU A 624 -20.82 21.52 59.71
C LEU A 624 -22.24 21.52 60.28
N LEU A 625 -23.02 20.49 59.95
CA LEU A 625 -24.39 20.31 60.39
C LEU A 625 -24.46 19.77 61.81
N LYS A 626 -25.48 20.23 62.56
CA LYS A 626 -25.80 19.67 63.88
C LYS A 626 -26.13 18.17 63.75
N PRO A 627 -25.75 17.31 64.71
CA PRO A 627 -26.01 15.87 64.64
C PRO A 627 -27.49 15.52 64.36
N GLU A 628 -28.41 16.22 65.01
CA GLU A 628 -29.87 16.02 64.87
C GLU A 628 -30.38 16.38 63.46
N VAL A 629 -29.82 17.44 62.86
CA VAL A 629 -30.11 17.87 61.48
C VAL A 629 -29.56 16.85 60.50
N LYS A 630 -28.32 16.39 60.70
CA LYS A 630 -27.69 15.36 59.86
C LYS A 630 -28.44 14.04 59.88
N GLU A 631 -28.87 13.57 61.05
CA GLU A 631 -29.64 12.33 61.18
C GLU A 631 -31.00 12.43 60.48
N THR A 632 -31.66 13.58 60.60
CA THR A 632 -32.92 13.84 59.90
C THR A 632 -32.72 13.90 58.39
N LEU A 633 -31.70 14.60 57.90
CA LEU A 633 -31.35 14.64 56.47
C LEU A 633 -30.91 13.28 55.92
N ASN A 634 -30.25 12.42 56.70
CA ASN A 634 -29.98 11.04 56.29
C ASN A 634 -31.27 10.24 56.09
N ARG A 635 -32.29 10.45 56.94
CA ARG A 635 -33.60 9.81 56.75
C ARG A 635 -34.31 10.36 55.51
N PHE A 636 -34.15 11.66 55.21
CA PHE A 636 -34.66 12.26 53.97
C PHE A 636 -33.93 11.71 52.75
N GLU A 637 -32.62 11.47 52.83
CA GLU A 637 -31.83 10.86 51.76
C GLU A 637 -32.24 9.40 51.49
N ALA A 638 -32.52 8.63 52.55
CA ALA A 638 -33.02 7.26 52.43
C ALA A 638 -34.44 7.23 51.83
N GLU A 639 -35.33 8.11 52.30
CA GLU A 639 -36.70 8.22 51.77
C GLU A 639 -36.72 8.75 50.33
N LYS A 640 -35.84 9.70 50.01
CA LYS A 640 -35.59 10.16 48.63
C LYS A 640 -35.17 8.98 47.76
N GLY A 641 -34.26 8.12 48.22
CA GLY A 641 -33.85 6.91 47.50
C GLY A 641 -35.03 5.98 47.20
N ARG A 642 -35.92 5.76 48.18
CA ARG A 642 -37.14 4.96 48.02
C ARG A 642 -38.10 5.58 47.00
N ILE A 643 -38.42 6.87 47.15
CA ILE A 643 -39.33 7.60 46.24
C ILE A 643 -38.74 7.65 44.83
N TYR A 644 -37.43 7.83 44.70
CA TYR A 644 -36.73 7.81 43.43
C TYR A 644 -36.83 6.46 42.75
N GLN A 645 -36.64 5.36 43.49
CA GLN A 645 -36.81 4.01 42.96
C GLN A 645 -38.26 3.76 42.50
N GLU A 646 -39.26 4.11 43.31
CA GLU A 646 -40.68 3.99 42.94
C GLU A 646 -41.04 4.82 41.71
N PHE A 647 -40.49 6.04 41.63
CA PHE A 647 -40.64 6.88 40.45
C PHE A 647 -39.98 6.23 39.23
N GLN A 648 -38.74 5.74 39.36
CA GLN A 648 -38.00 5.10 38.27
C GLN A 648 -38.75 3.86 37.76
N GLU A 649 -39.27 3.00 38.64
CA GLU A 649 -40.06 1.82 38.27
C GLU A 649 -41.35 2.22 37.52
N SER A 650 -42.14 3.16 38.05
CA SER A 650 -43.34 3.67 37.37
C SER A 650 -43.03 4.40 36.05
N HIS A 651 -41.85 5.02 35.96
CA HIS A 651 -41.38 5.72 34.78
C HIS A 651 -40.95 4.75 33.68
N LEU A 652 -40.18 3.72 34.04
CA LEU A 652 -39.79 2.64 33.14
C LEU A 652 -41.02 1.88 32.62
N GLU A 653 -42.02 1.62 33.45
CA GLU A 653 -43.27 0.98 33.03
C GLU A 653 -44.06 1.83 32.03
N ARG A 654 -44.18 3.15 32.28
CA ARG A 654 -44.84 4.06 31.34
C ARG A 654 -44.08 4.14 30.03
N LEU A 655 -42.76 4.15 30.08
CA LEU A 655 -41.90 4.15 28.91
C LEU A 655 -42.04 2.83 28.13
N ALA A 656 -41.92 1.68 28.78
CA ALA A 656 -42.11 0.35 28.19
C ALA A 656 -43.46 0.28 27.48
N ASN A 657 -44.54 0.73 28.13
CA ASN A 657 -45.88 0.81 27.55
C ASN A 657 -46.01 1.79 26.37
N ARG A 658 -45.22 2.86 26.34
CA ARG A 658 -45.17 3.79 25.19
C ARG A 658 -44.42 3.16 24.02
N LEU A 659 -43.30 2.48 24.30
CA LEU A 659 -42.46 1.83 23.30
C LEU A 659 -43.11 0.58 22.71
N SER A 660 -43.78 -0.25 23.51
CA SER A 660 -44.46 -1.47 23.06
C SER A 660 -45.63 -1.18 22.10
N LYS A 661 -46.23 0.01 22.20
CA LYS A 661 -47.28 0.48 21.29
C LYS A 661 -46.73 1.09 20.00
N MET A 662 -45.41 1.27 19.89
CA MET A 662 -44.79 1.75 18.67
C MET A 662 -44.44 0.59 17.76
N GLU A 663 -44.98 0.64 16.55
CA GLU A 663 -44.46 -0.16 15.46
C GLU A 663 -43.10 0.43 15.04
N PHE A 664 -42.04 -0.37 15.21
CA PHE A 664 -40.74 -0.08 14.63
C PHE A 664 -40.67 -0.78 13.26
N PRO A 665 -40.97 -0.09 12.14
CA PRO A 665 -40.98 -0.72 10.82
C PRO A 665 -39.62 -1.30 10.41
N VAL A 666 -38.53 -0.86 11.06
CA VAL A 666 -37.17 -1.37 10.87
C VAL A 666 -36.43 -1.29 12.22
N PRO A 667 -35.71 -2.35 12.64
CA PRO A 667 -34.93 -2.33 13.88
C PRO A 667 -33.82 -1.27 13.88
N LEU A 668 -33.50 -0.76 15.08
CA LEU A 668 -32.55 0.34 15.27
C LEU A 668 -31.11 -0.18 15.36
N TYR A 669 -30.38 -0.30 14.23
CA TYR A 669 -28.96 -0.64 14.37
C TYR A 669 -28.19 0.48 15.08
N PRO A 670 -27.16 0.18 15.88
CA PRO A 670 -26.33 1.21 16.44
C PRO A 670 -25.30 1.72 15.41
N ALA A 671 -25.20 3.03 15.23
CA ALA A 671 -24.06 3.69 14.57
C ALA A 671 -22.79 3.63 15.48
N LYS A 672 -22.44 2.44 15.97
CA LYS A 672 -21.71 2.16 17.24
C LYS A 672 -20.22 2.56 17.27
N LYS A 673 -19.69 3.28 16.28
CA LYS A 673 -18.28 3.74 16.28
C LYS A 673 -18.02 5.23 16.14
N LYS A 674 -18.90 6.01 15.50
CA LYS A 674 -18.64 7.46 15.32
C LYS A 674 -19.11 8.32 16.50
N TYR A 675 -19.98 7.77 17.36
CA TYR A 675 -20.67 8.52 18.42
C TYR A 675 -20.38 8.06 19.85
N ARG A 676 -19.36 7.23 20.10
CA ARG A 676 -18.96 6.84 21.49
C ARG A 676 -18.62 8.02 22.41
N HIS A 677 -18.44 9.23 21.85
CA HIS A 677 -18.17 10.45 22.61
C HIS A 677 -19.41 11.35 22.79
N ILE A 678 -20.55 11.00 22.20
CA ILE A 678 -21.81 11.69 22.46
C ILE A 678 -22.52 10.88 23.55
N HIS A 679 -22.65 11.45 24.75
CA HIS A 679 -23.50 10.91 25.80
C HIS A 679 -24.95 11.01 25.33
N ILE A 680 -25.43 9.98 24.62
CA ILE A 680 -26.84 9.90 24.23
C ILE A 680 -27.59 9.25 25.40
N PRO A 681 -28.61 9.91 25.98
CA PRO A 681 -29.44 9.37 27.08
C PRO A 681 -30.00 7.96 26.79
N ALA A 682 -30.24 7.64 25.51
CA ALA A 682 -30.71 6.34 25.04
C ALA A 682 -29.85 5.14 25.48
N ALA A 683 -28.53 5.29 25.57
CA ALA A 683 -27.66 4.16 25.92
C ALA A 683 -27.81 3.74 27.40
N ASN A 684 -28.12 4.69 28.28
CA ASN A 684 -28.43 4.39 29.68
C ASN A 684 -29.81 3.75 29.80
N LEU A 685 -30.77 4.20 28.99
CA LEU A 685 -32.13 3.65 28.95
C LEU A 685 -32.15 2.14 28.63
N VAL A 686 -31.33 1.70 27.68
CA VAL A 686 -31.17 0.27 27.32
C VAL A 686 -30.60 -0.54 28.49
N LEU A 687 -29.65 0.02 29.24
CA LEU A 687 -29.13 -0.61 30.45
C LEU A 687 -30.20 -0.68 31.55
N ASP A 688 -31.05 0.35 31.68
CA ASP A 688 -32.14 0.39 32.66
C ASP A 688 -33.22 -0.66 32.35
N PHE A 689 -33.60 -0.85 31.08
CA PHE A 689 -34.50 -1.94 30.66
C PHE A 689 -33.94 -3.31 31.04
N PHE A 690 -32.63 -3.49 30.92
CA PHE A 690 -31.97 -4.73 31.28
C PHE A 690 -31.99 -4.99 32.79
N GLU A 691 -31.66 -3.99 33.61
CA GLU A 691 -31.70 -4.13 35.07
C GLU A 691 -33.13 -4.46 35.54
N GLU A 692 -34.12 -3.83 34.92
CA GLU A 692 -35.53 -4.09 35.20
C GLU A 692 -35.98 -5.50 34.79
N PHE A 693 -35.54 -6.00 33.63
CA PHE A 693 -35.75 -7.40 33.24
C PHE A 693 -35.24 -8.37 34.32
N VAL A 694 -34.00 -8.16 34.81
CA VAL A 694 -33.41 -9.02 35.84
C VAL A 694 -34.20 -8.93 37.16
N ARG A 695 -34.62 -7.73 37.54
CA ARG A 695 -35.42 -7.51 38.76
C ARG A 695 -36.78 -8.21 38.69
N ARG A 696 -37.50 -8.10 37.57
CA ARG A 696 -38.81 -8.75 37.33
C ARG A 696 -38.68 -10.27 37.30
N MET A 697 -37.60 -10.77 36.70
CA MET A 697 -37.21 -12.17 36.77
C MET A 697 -37.04 -12.63 38.22
N GLU A 698 -36.28 -11.91 39.05
CA GLU A 698 -36.10 -12.24 40.47
C GLU A 698 -37.42 -12.18 41.26
N ALA A 699 -38.35 -11.30 40.86
CA ALA A 699 -39.68 -11.17 41.45
C ALA A 699 -40.72 -12.22 40.96
N ASN A 700 -40.35 -13.12 40.03
CA ASN A 700 -41.25 -14.10 39.39
C ASN A 700 -42.39 -13.46 38.56
N GLU A 701 -42.15 -12.28 38.01
CA GLU A 701 -43.08 -11.54 37.13
C GLU A 701 -42.72 -11.82 35.66
N LEU A 702 -42.88 -13.08 35.25
CA LEU A 702 -42.28 -13.60 34.01
C LEU A 702 -42.83 -13.00 32.71
N ASP A 703 -44.11 -12.63 32.66
CA ASP A 703 -44.72 -12.00 31.48
C ASP A 703 -44.18 -10.58 31.29
N GLU A 704 -44.12 -9.80 32.38
CA GLU A 704 -43.56 -8.45 32.38
C GLU A 704 -42.06 -8.48 32.08
N ALA A 705 -41.31 -9.43 32.63
CA ALA A 705 -39.90 -9.61 32.28
C ALA A 705 -39.71 -9.84 30.77
N TRP A 706 -40.57 -10.65 30.14
CA TRP A 706 -40.52 -10.90 28.70
C TRP A 706 -40.78 -9.63 27.89
N ASP A 707 -41.75 -8.81 28.26
CA ASP A 707 -42.06 -7.55 27.57
C ASP A 707 -40.85 -6.60 27.54
N TYR A 708 -40.14 -6.47 28.65
CA TYR A 708 -38.93 -5.64 28.74
C TYR A 708 -37.79 -6.21 27.89
N LEU A 709 -37.62 -7.53 27.90
CA LEU A 709 -36.62 -8.21 27.08
C LEU A 709 -36.94 -8.09 25.58
N HIS A 710 -38.22 -8.17 25.21
CA HIS A 710 -38.70 -8.02 23.84
C HIS A 710 -38.48 -6.60 23.31
N VAL A 711 -38.70 -5.58 24.15
CA VAL A 711 -38.35 -4.19 23.83
C VAL A 711 -36.83 -4.05 23.63
N ASP A 712 -36.00 -4.60 24.54
CA ASP A 712 -34.54 -4.57 24.41
C ASP A 712 -34.06 -5.23 23.10
N LEU A 713 -34.61 -6.40 22.74
CA LEU A 713 -34.34 -7.07 21.47
C LEU A 713 -34.70 -6.24 20.24
N SER A 714 -35.83 -5.56 20.28
CA SER A 714 -36.32 -4.73 19.18
C SER A 714 -35.45 -3.48 18.97
N LEU A 715 -34.77 -3.02 20.04
CA LEU A 715 -33.92 -1.83 20.04
C LEU A 715 -32.47 -2.10 19.62
N ASP A 716 -31.84 -3.23 19.98
CA ASP A 716 -30.46 -3.56 19.54
C ASP A 716 -30.28 -5.04 19.18
N PRO A 717 -30.85 -5.50 18.06
CA PRO A 717 -30.74 -6.88 17.65
C PRO A 717 -29.33 -7.28 17.18
N ASP A 718 -28.43 -6.33 16.88
CA ASP A 718 -27.03 -6.63 16.54
C ASP A 718 -26.21 -7.00 17.78
N GLU A 719 -26.49 -6.36 18.92
CA GLU A 719 -25.91 -6.77 20.19
C GLU A 719 -26.35 -8.18 20.56
N PHE A 720 -27.60 -8.58 20.25
CA PHE A 720 -28.01 -9.98 20.37
C PHE A 720 -27.11 -10.92 19.55
N LEU A 721 -26.82 -10.58 18.28
CA LEU A 721 -25.97 -11.40 17.42
C LEU A 721 -24.53 -11.54 17.94
N GLN A 722 -24.04 -10.54 18.68
CA GLN A 722 -22.63 -10.44 19.10
C GLN A 722 -22.42 -10.75 20.60
N SER A 723 -23.49 -10.77 21.41
CA SER A 723 -23.41 -10.83 22.87
C SER A 723 -24.00 -12.15 23.40
N PRO A 724 -23.15 -13.08 23.89
CA PRO A 724 -23.60 -14.29 24.59
C PRO A 724 -24.51 -14.00 25.78
N ARG A 725 -24.51 -12.76 26.29
CA ARG A 725 -25.36 -12.32 27.39
C ARG A 725 -26.84 -12.48 27.04
N PHE A 726 -27.25 -12.21 25.81
CA PHE A 726 -28.68 -12.22 25.48
C PHE A 726 -29.25 -13.64 25.42
N GLU A 727 -28.55 -14.56 24.75
CA GLU A 727 -28.91 -15.98 24.73
C GLU A 727 -29.01 -16.54 26.16
N LYS A 728 -28.07 -16.16 27.02
CA LYS A 728 -28.11 -16.54 28.44
C LYS A 728 -29.35 -16.00 29.15
N LYS A 729 -29.71 -14.72 28.98
CA LYS A 729 -30.91 -14.12 29.60
C LYS A 729 -32.20 -14.86 29.22
N ILE A 730 -32.39 -15.15 27.93
CA ILE A 730 -33.58 -15.88 27.46
C ILE A 730 -33.62 -17.29 28.05
N ARG A 731 -32.47 -17.96 28.13
CA ARG A 731 -32.36 -19.29 28.75
C ARG A 731 -32.67 -19.25 30.25
N ASP A 732 -32.16 -18.25 30.96
CA ASP A 732 -32.41 -18.06 32.39
C ASP A 732 -33.90 -17.79 32.64
N TRP A 733 -34.56 -17.00 31.78
CA TRP A 733 -36.02 -16.78 31.78
C TRP A 733 -36.80 -18.07 31.53
N ALA A 734 -36.43 -18.84 30.50
CA ALA A 734 -37.13 -20.06 30.14
C ALA A 734 -36.94 -21.20 31.16
N THR A 735 -35.89 -21.14 31.99
CA THR A 735 -35.61 -22.13 33.03
C THR A 735 -36.12 -21.73 34.41
N TYR A 736 -36.77 -20.57 34.53
CA TYR A 736 -37.24 -20.06 35.82
C TYR A 736 -38.30 -20.98 36.45
N PRO A 737 -38.28 -21.21 37.78
CA PRO A 737 -39.32 -21.97 38.47
C PRO A 737 -40.70 -21.37 38.20
N HIS A 738 -41.70 -22.17 37.83
CA HIS A 738 -43.06 -21.75 37.42
C HIS A 738 -43.25 -21.33 35.97
N GLN A 739 -42.24 -21.50 35.12
CA GLN A 739 -42.44 -21.31 33.69
C GLN A 739 -43.42 -22.36 33.11
N SER A 740 -44.23 -21.95 32.12
CA SER A 740 -45.15 -22.83 31.39
C SER A 740 -44.69 -23.06 29.95
N SER A 741 -45.05 -24.20 29.37
CA SER A 741 -44.79 -24.50 27.96
C SER A 741 -45.50 -23.53 27.02
N GLU A 742 -46.71 -23.06 27.37
CA GLU A 742 -47.47 -22.07 26.60
C GLU A 742 -46.74 -20.72 26.51
N ARG A 743 -46.17 -20.22 27.63
CA ARG A 743 -45.36 -18.99 27.64
C ARG A 743 -44.12 -19.11 26.78
N ILE A 744 -43.40 -20.23 26.91
CA ILE A 744 -42.20 -20.48 26.09
C ILE A 744 -42.57 -20.55 24.60
N ARG A 745 -43.69 -21.19 24.25
CA ARG A 745 -44.17 -21.23 22.85
C ARG A 745 -44.54 -19.85 22.31
N SER A 746 -45.17 -19.01 23.13
CA SER A 746 -45.42 -17.60 22.75
C SER A 746 -44.11 -16.87 22.50
N ALA A 747 -43.14 -17.01 23.41
CA ALA A 747 -41.82 -16.41 23.26
C ALA A 747 -41.06 -16.91 22.02
N ILE A 748 -41.20 -18.19 21.64
CA ILE A 748 -40.66 -18.72 20.39
C ILE A 748 -41.24 -17.98 19.19
N ALA A 749 -42.57 -17.78 19.15
CA ALA A 749 -43.23 -17.06 18.07
C ALA A 749 -42.80 -15.58 17.99
N ASP A 750 -42.74 -14.89 19.14
CA ASP A 750 -42.27 -13.50 19.23
C ASP A 750 -40.82 -13.38 18.77
N LEU A 751 -39.96 -14.30 19.21
CA LEU A 751 -38.56 -14.35 18.79
C LEU A 751 -38.45 -14.59 17.29
N GLU A 752 -39.23 -15.48 16.70
CA GLU A 752 -39.24 -15.70 15.25
C GLU A 752 -39.63 -14.44 14.46
N GLU A 753 -40.60 -13.67 14.97
CA GLU A 753 -40.99 -12.38 14.39
C GLU A 753 -39.84 -11.37 14.47
N VAL A 754 -39.28 -11.16 15.67
CA VAL A 754 -38.13 -10.26 15.88
C VAL A 754 -36.96 -10.66 14.99
N PHE A 755 -36.66 -11.96 14.92
CA PHE A 755 -35.57 -12.52 14.15
C PHE A 755 -35.76 -12.40 12.63
N SER A 756 -37.00 -12.37 12.15
CA SER A 756 -37.29 -12.13 10.74
C SER A 756 -36.89 -10.72 10.27
N SER A 757 -36.72 -9.78 11.22
CA SER A 757 -36.33 -8.40 10.97
C SER A 757 -34.81 -8.14 11.02
N LEU A 758 -33.99 -9.17 11.28
CA LEU A 758 -32.54 -9.05 11.46
C LEU A 758 -31.80 -8.50 10.24
N ALA A 759 -30.61 -7.92 10.48
CA ALA A 759 -29.78 -7.40 9.40
C ALA A 759 -29.34 -8.54 8.50
N LEU A 760 -29.66 -8.39 7.23
CA LEU A 760 -29.01 -9.17 6.20
C LEU A 760 -27.58 -8.63 6.01
N PRO A 761 -26.57 -9.50 5.82
CA PRO A 761 -25.18 -9.06 5.69
C PRO A 761 -24.98 -8.14 4.47
N ARG A 762 -25.84 -8.27 3.44
CA ARG A 762 -25.86 -7.36 2.29
C ARG A 762 -26.12 -5.90 2.67
N ASN A 763 -26.85 -5.62 3.75
CA ASN A 763 -27.15 -4.26 4.21
C ASN A 763 -25.86 -3.54 4.63
N GLN A 764 -24.94 -4.24 5.29
CA GLN A 764 -23.62 -3.68 5.62
C GLN A 764 -22.79 -3.39 4.36
N VAL A 765 -22.86 -4.26 3.35
CA VAL A 765 -22.19 -4.04 2.06
C VAL A 765 -22.77 -2.82 1.33
N LEU A 766 -24.09 -2.65 1.36
CA LEU A 766 -24.79 -1.48 0.78
C LEU A 766 -24.44 -0.19 1.53
N GLN A 767 -24.32 -0.24 2.86
CA GLN A 767 -23.86 0.90 3.65
C GLN A 767 -22.42 1.29 3.29
N ASP A 768 -21.51 0.32 3.22
CA ASP A 768 -20.12 0.56 2.82
C ASP A 768 -20.05 1.09 1.38
N TYR A 769 -20.94 0.63 0.49
CA TYR A 769 -21.08 1.15 -0.87
C TYR A 769 -21.50 2.62 -0.87
N LEU A 770 -22.53 3.01 -0.11
CA LEU A 770 -23.01 4.38 -0.05
C LEU A 770 -21.95 5.35 0.50
N ALA A 771 -21.29 4.97 1.60
CA ALA A 771 -20.15 5.72 2.14
C ALA A 771 -19.05 5.89 1.09
N THR A 772 -18.65 4.81 0.42
CA THR A 772 -17.61 4.89 -0.63
C THR A 772 -18.06 5.74 -1.82
N ARG A 773 -19.32 5.62 -2.24
CA ARG A 773 -19.91 6.40 -3.34
C ARG A 773 -19.90 7.88 -3.01
N ASP A 774 -20.28 8.26 -1.80
CA ASP A 774 -20.30 9.66 -1.38
C ASP A 774 -18.90 10.25 -1.27
N VAL A 775 -17.90 9.46 -0.89
CA VAL A 775 -16.49 9.84 -0.97
C VAL A 775 -16.03 10.03 -2.43
N ILE A 776 -16.38 9.12 -3.35
CA ILE A 776 -16.09 9.25 -4.79
C ILE A 776 -16.77 10.46 -5.42
N LEU A 777 -17.99 10.78 -4.97
CA LEU A 777 -18.74 11.96 -5.39
C LEU A 777 -18.34 13.24 -4.65
N GLU A 778 -17.32 13.17 -3.77
CA GLU A 778 -16.79 14.29 -3.00
C GLU A 778 -17.82 14.94 -2.05
N LYS A 779 -18.86 14.20 -1.65
CA LYS A 779 -19.79 14.62 -0.59
C LYS A 779 -19.19 14.42 0.79
N GLU A 780 -18.34 13.40 0.93
CA GLU A 780 -17.59 13.10 2.15
C GLU A 780 -16.07 13.04 1.86
N LEU A 781 -15.28 13.17 2.92
CA LEU A 781 -13.83 12.98 2.85
C LEU A 781 -13.48 11.49 3.00
N PRO A 782 -12.42 10.99 2.35
CA PRO A 782 -11.95 9.62 2.51
C PRO A 782 -11.71 9.26 3.97
N GLN A 783 -12.09 8.05 4.39
CA GLN A 783 -11.98 7.59 5.77
C GLN A 783 -10.55 7.64 6.32
N PHE A 784 -9.52 7.52 5.47
CA PHE A 784 -8.12 7.41 5.89
C PHE A 784 -7.20 8.50 5.31
N MET A 785 -7.70 9.73 5.13
CA MET A 785 -6.85 10.86 4.73
C MET A 785 -5.63 11.07 5.64
N ASN A 786 -5.69 10.64 6.90
CA ASN A 786 -4.65 10.89 7.89
C ASN A 786 -3.43 9.95 7.81
N ASP A 787 -3.52 8.81 7.13
CA ASP A 787 -2.53 7.75 7.36
C ASP A 787 -1.54 7.54 6.20
N ARG A 788 -1.88 7.87 4.93
CA ARG A 788 -1.00 7.56 3.76
C ARG A 788 -1.20 8.46 2.53
N ASN A 789 -0.12 9.05 2.00
CA ASN A 789 -0.18 9.97 0.84
C ASN A 789 -0.73 9.32 -0.46
N HIS A 790 -0.68 7.99 -0.63
CA HIS A 790 -1.23 7.34 -1.83
C HIS A 790 -2.75 7.50 -1.97
N GLN A 791 -3.48 7.59 -0.86
CA GLN A 791 -4.93 7.81 -0.92
C GLN A 791 -5.24 9.24 -1.35
N TYR A 792 -4.41 10.20 -0.94
CA TYR A 792 -4.52 11.58 -1.40
C TYR A 792 -4.30 11.69 -2.91
N PHE A 793 -3.29 11.01 -3.48
CA PHE A 793 -3.13 10.98 -4.94
C PHE A 793 -4.27 10.29 -5.66
N ALA A 794 -4.83 9.24 -5.07
CA ALA A 794 -6.01 8.56 -5.61
C ALA A 794 -7.24 9.48 -5.58
N TYR A 795 -7.43 10.23 -4.50
CA TYR A 795 -8.45 11.25 -4.36
C TYR A 795 -8.26 12.40 -5.36
N LEU A 796 -7.02 12.88 -5.55
CA LEU A 796 -6.69 13.86 -6.59
C LEU A 796 -6.93 13.30 -8.01
N GLY A 797 -6.60 12.03 -8.24
CA GLY A 797 -6.89 11.33 -9.49
C GLY A 797 -8.39 11.24 -9.75
N ASN A 798 -9.19 11.01 -8.71
CA ASN A 798 -10.65 10.98 -8.76
C ASN A 798 -11.28 12.36 -9.09
N LYS A 799 -10.52 13.45 -9.03
CA LYS A 799 -10.95 14.76 -9.57
C LYS A 799 -11.08 14.75 -11.08
N LEU A 800 -10.41 13.84 -11.77
CA LEU A 800 -10.59 13.63 -13.21
C LEU A 800 -11.93 12.92 -13.44
N SER A 801 -12.84 13.54 -14.21
CA SER A 801 -14.20 13.03 -14.43
C SER A 801 -14.22 11.57 -14.89
N TRP A 802 -13.36 11.21 -15.83
CA TRP A 802 -13.26 9.84 -16.35
C TRP A 802 -12.77 8.81 -15.32
N GLU A 803 -11.90 9.20 -14.36
CA GLU A 803 -11.50 8.28 -13.30
C GLU A 803 -12.58 8.18 -12.23
N ARG A 804 -13.36 9.25 -11.99
CA ARG A 804 -14.55 9.21 -11.13
C ARG A 804 -15.63 8.29 -11.66
N ASP A 805 -15.97 8.44 -12.94
CA ASP A 805 -16.95 7.58 -13.60
C ASP A 805 -16.51 6.11 -13.57
N ARG A 806 -15.21 5.88 -13.82
CA ARG A 806 -14.58 4.57 -13.70
C ARG A 806 -14.60 4.02 -12.28
N ALA A 807 -14.33 4.85 -11.27
CA ALA A 807 -14.37 4.49 -9.87
C ALA A 807 -15.79 4.08 -9.44
N LEU A 808 -16.81 4.80 -9.90
CA LEU A 808 -18.22 4.43 -9.68
C LEU A 808 -18.57 3.10 -10.36
N LEU A 809 -18.13 2.87 -11.60
CA LEU A 809 -18.33 1.58 -12.29
C LEU A 809 -17.66 0.42 -11.55
N ALA A 810 -16.42 0.62 -11.09
CA ALA A 810 -15.69 -0.36 -10.29
C ALA A 810 -16.40 -0.64 -8.97
N LEU A 811 -16.84 0.41 -8.26
CA LEU A 811 -17.57 0.30 -7.01
C LEU A 811 -18.89 -0.47 -7.19
N ASN A 812 -19.67 -0.14 -8.22
CA ASN A 812 -20.92 -0.85 -8.54
C ASN A 812 -20.67 -2.35 -8.76
N TYR A 813 -19.59 -2.68 -9.48
CA TYR A 813 -19.20 -4.06 -9.71
C TYR A 813 -18.80 -4.76 -8.40
N PHE A 814 -17.92 -4.17 -7.59
CA PHE A 814 -17.48 -4.74 -6.31
C PHE A 814 -18.64 -4.96 -5.34
N ALA A 815 -19.56 -4.00 -5.24
CA ALA A 815 -20.73 -4.12 -4.38
C ALA A 815 -21.69 -5.20 -4.88
N SER A 816 -21.99 -5.25 -6.19
CA SER A 816 -22.84 -6.32 -6.76
C SER A 816 -22.26 -7.70 -6.48
N GLN A 817 -20.94 -7.84 -6.61
CA GLN A 817 -20.24 -9.08 -6.34
C GLN A 817 -20.28 -9.48 -4.86
N ALA A 818 -20.01 -8.54 -3.95
CA ALA A 818 -20.09 -8.78 -2.52
C ALA A 818 -21.53 -9.11 -2.06
N ILE A 819 -22.54 -8.43 -2.62
CA ILE A 819 -23.96 -8.72 -2.36
C ILE A 819 -24.34 -10.10 -2.88
N ASN A 820 -23.94 -10.48 -4.09
CA ASN A 820 -24.18 -11.84 -4.59
C ASN A 820 -23.60 -12.91 -3.64
N TYR A 821 -22.47 -12.62 -2.98
CA TYR A 821 -21.91 -13.50 -1.97
C TYR A 821 -22.76 -13.55 -0.69
N CYS A 822 -23.21 -12.39 -0.21
CA CYS A 822 -24.14 -12.30 0.92
C CYS A 822 -25.44 -13.05 0.65
N ASP A 823 -26.06 -12.82 -0.51
CA ASP A 823 -27.30 -13.46 -0.93
C ASP A 823 -27.10 -14.98 -1.08
N ALA A 824 -25.93 -15.43 -1.58
CA ALA A 824 -25.62 -16.86 -1.64
C ALA A 824 -25.56 -17.52 -0.25
N VAL A 825 -24.90 -16.89 0.72
CA VAL A 825 -24.86 -17.39 2.10
C VAL A 825 -26.26 -17.42 2.70
N GLU A 826 -27.04 -16.36 2.49
CA GLU A 826 -28.40 -16.24 3.02
C GLU A 826 -29.32 -17.32 2.42
N MET A 827 -29.35 -17.46 1.11
CA MET A 827 -30.19 -18.42 0.39
C MET A 827 -29.86 -19.86 0.77
N LEU A 828 -28.57 -20.22 0.82
CA LEU A 828 -28.15 -21.56 1.21
C LEU A 828 -28.46 -21.88 2.68
N THR A 829 -28.44 -20.88 3.55
CA THR A 829 -28.86 -21.02 4.96
C THR A 829 -30.38 -21.24 5.09
N ARG A 830 -31.17 -20.83 4.10
CA ARG A 830 -32.63 -21.04 4.03
C ARG A 830 -33.03 -22.31 3.27
N ASP A 831 -32.07 -23.10 2.79
CA ASP A 831 -32.28 -24.25 1.88
C ASP A 831 -32.92 -23.84 0.53
N GLU A 832 -32.78 -22.57 0.14
CA GLU A 832 -33.29 -22.01 -1.11
C GLU A 832 -32.18 -21.96 -2.17
N SER A 833 -31.68 -23.13 -2.60
CA SER A 833 -30.60 -23.14 -3.60
C SER A 833 -31.13 -22.86 -5.02
N PRO A 834 -30.52 -21.93 -5.79
CA PRO A 834 -30.91 -21.68 -7.19
C PRO A 834 -30.43 -22.78 -8.14
N SER A 835 -29.57 -23.70 -7.69
CA SER A 835 -29.04 -24.82 -8.48
C SER A 835 -29.17 -26.14 -7.72
N PRO A 836 -29.65 -27.22 -8.37
CA PRO A 836 -29.75 -28.54 -7.75
C PRO A 836 -28.39 -29.13 -7.33
N ASP A 837 -27.29 -28.61 -7.89
CA ASP A 837 -25.93 -29.09 -7.59
C ASP A 837 -25.35 -28.49 -6.30
N ILE A 838 -25.91 -27.39 -5.79
CA ILE A 838 -25.45 -26.73 -4.57
C ILE A 838 -26.44 -27.07 -3.46
N LYS A 839 -25.97 -27.82 -2.46
CA LYS A 839 -26.77 -28.22 -1.29
C LYS A 839 -26.63 -27.20 -0.16
N SER A 840 -27.61 -27.12 0.74
CA SER A 840 -27.59 -26.27 1.94
C SER A 840 -26.35 -26.46 2.81
N GLY A 841 -25.81 -27.68 2.91
CA GLY A 841 -24.55 -27.95 3.62
C GLY A 841 -23.29 -27.35 2.98
N GLU A 842 -23.38 -26.72 1.81
CA GLU A 842 -22.26 -26.00 1.20
C GLU A 842 -22.02 -24.60 1.79
N VAL A 843 -22.89 -24.06 2.66
CA VAL A 843 -22.64 -22.77 3.36
C VAL A 843 -21.27 -22.77 4.04
N ARG A 844 -20.92 -23.85 4.74
CA ARG A 844 -19.61 -23.98 5.37
C ARG A 844 -18.46 -23.88 4.39
N LYS A 845 -18.56 -24.57 3.25
CA LYS A 845 -17.56 -24.54 2.18
C LYS A 845 -17.49 -23.17 1.52
N LEU A 846 -18.62 -22.47 1.40
CA LEU A 846 -18.67 -21.10 0.94
C LEU A 846 -17.97 -20.18 1.94
N LEU A 847 -18.27 -20.27 3.24
CA LEU A 847 -17.69 -19.47 4.33
C LEU A 847 -16.18 -19.67 4.52
N SER A 848 -15.68 -20.88 4.31
CA SER A 848 -14.23 -21.17 4.35
C SER A 848 -13.48 -20.55 3.17
N LEU A 849 -14.17 -20.36 2.05
CA LEU A 849 -13.66 -19.75 0.82
C LEU A 849 -13.98 -18.25 0.68
N VAL A 850 -14.58 -17.61 1.70
CA VAL A 850 -14.84 -16.15 1.66
C VAL A 850 -13.50 -15.41 1.68
N PRO A 851 -13.22 -14.48 0.74
CA PRO A 851 -12.03 -13.64 0.81
C PRO A 851 -12.14 -12.62 1.96
N TYR A 852 -11.00 -12.20 2.50
CA TYR A 852 -10.98 -11.12 3.50
C TYR A 852 -11.50 -9.81 2.90
N SER A 853 -11.02 -9.45 1.70
CA SER A 853 -11.46 -8.25 1.00
C SER A 853 -12.73 -8.44 0.17
N LYS A 854 -13.67 -7.50 0.29
CA LYS A 854 -14.85 -7.37 -0.59
C LYS A 854 -14.51 -7.23 -2.07
N LEU A 855 -13.31 -6.75 -2.41
CA LEU A 855 -12.87 -6.55 -3.80
C LEU A 855 -12.74 -7.85 -4.59
N PHE A 856 -12.52 -8.95 -3.88
CA PHE A 856 -12.20 -10.24 -4.47
C PHE A 856 -13.23 -11.30 -4.09
N ALA A 857 -14.49 -10.90 -3.83
CA ALA A 857 -15.65 -11.76 -3.56
C ALA A 857 -16.04 -12.66 -4.76
N VAL A 858 -15.04 -13.33 -5.32
CA VAL A 858 -15.07 -14.15 -6.52
C VAL A 858 -14.83 -15.59 -6.06
N ASN A 859 -15.90 -16.39 -5.97
CA ASN A 859 -15.80 -17.82 -5.64
C ASN A 859 -16.64 -18.60 -6.65
N ARG A 860 -16.11 -19.73 -7.12
CA ARG A 860 -16.79 -20.66 -8.03
C ARG A 860 -18.21 -21.03 -7.58
N ILE A 861 -18.41 -21.29 -6.29
CA ILE A 861 -19.74 -21.61 -5.72
C ILE A 861 -20.71 -20.44 -5.91
N ALA A 862 -20.26 -19.21 -5.65
CA ALA A 862 -21.06 -17.99 -5.82
C ALA A 862 -21.39 -17.66 -7.28
N PHE A 863 -20.77 -18.35 -8.24
CA PHE A 863 -21.09 -18.29 -9.67
C PHE A 863 -21.76 -19.58 -10.17
N ALA A 864 -22.28 -20.41 -9.27
CA ALA A 864 -22.96 -21.66 -9.60
C ALA A 864 -22.16 -22.56 -10.54
N ASP A 865 -20.83 -22.59 -10.36
CA ASP A 865 -19.89 -23.30 -11.23
C ASP A 865 -19.85 -22.83 -12.71
N ASP A 866 -20.46 -21.69 -13.08
CA ASP A 866 -20.27 -21.08 -14.40
C ASP A 866 -18.86 -20.51 -14.52
N TRP A 867 -18.07 -21.22 -15.30
CA TRP A 867 -16.67 -20.91 -15.47
C TRP A 867 -16.37 -19.64 -16.24
N GLN A 868 -17.20 -19.34 -17.24
CA GLN A 868 -16.97 -18.16 -18.07
C GLN A 868 -17.27 -16.91 -17.27
N ASP A 869 -18.35 -16.91 -16.51
CA ASP A 869 -18.72 -15.80 -15.63
C ASP A 869 -17.73 -15.61 -14.48
N PHE A 870 -17.25 -16.69 -13.89
CA PHE A 870 -16.19 -16.62 -12.89
C PHE A 870 -14.90 -16.00 -13.45
N ILE A 871 -14.42 -16.40 -14.64
CA ILE A 871 -13.24 -15.79 -15.27
C ILE A 871 -13.50 -14.31 -15.62
N ARG A 872 -14.70 -13.99 -16.12
CA ARG A 872 -15.12 -12.60 -16.37
C ARG A 872 -15.03 -11.80 -15.07
N ALA A 873 -15.54 -12.34 -13.96
CA ALA A 873 -15.50 -11.71 -12.66
C ALA A 873 -14.07 -11.49 -12.16
N CYS A 874 -13.17 -12.49 -12.24
CA CYS A 874 -11.76 -12.30 -11.87
C CYS A 874 -11.10 -11.17 -12.67
N ASN A 875 -11.34 -11.11 -13.99
CA ASN A 875 -10.79 -10.05 -14.85
C ASN A 875 -11.36 -8.67 -14.49
N TRP A 876 -12.66 -8.60 -14.17
CA TRP A 876 -13.32 -7.38 -13.71
C TRP A 876 -12.79 -6.90 -12.37
N SER A 877 -12.65 -7.80 -11.38
CA SER A 877 -12.08 -7.46 -10.07
C SER A 877 -10.65 -6.92 -10.24
N TYR A 878 -9.88 -7.51 -11.16
CA TYR A 878 -8.53 -7.05 -11.48
C TYR A 878 -8.50 -5.71 -12.22
N ALA A 879 -9.41 -5.46 -13.16
CA ALA A 879 -9.51 -4.17 -13.83
C ALA A 879 -9.99 -3.07 -12.87
N GLY A 880 -11.03 -3.37 -12.08
CA GLY A 880 -11.63 -2.50 -11.08
C GLY A 880 -10.66 -2.14 -9.96
N SER A 881 -9.78 -3.05 -9.55
CA SER A 881 -8.83 -2.80 -8.45
C SER A 881 -7.81 -1.73 -8.81
N THR A 882 -7.54 -1.55 -10.11
CA THR A 882 -6.70 -0.43 -10.59
C THR A 882 -7.42 0.92 -10.54
N SER A 883 -8.72 0.99 -10.20
CA SER A 883 -9.33 2.21 -9.66
C SER A 883 -9.00 2.28 -8.17
N PHE A 884 -7.76 2.70 -7.90
CA PHE A 884 -7.16 2.59 -6.57
C PHE A 884 -7.99 3.29 -5.48
N PHE A 885 -8.70 4.36 -5.83
CA PHE A 885 -9.56 5.08 -4.89
C PHE A 885 -10.79 4.27 -4.47
N ALA A 886 -11.61 3.82 -5.44
CA ALA A 886 -12.77 2.98 -5.17
C ALA A 886 -12.37 1.68 -4.48
N SER A 887 -11.29 1.04 -4.93
CA SER A 887 -10.86 -0.24 -4.38
C SER A 887 -10.40 -0.11 -2.92
N ARG A 888 -9.57 0.90 -2.60
CA ARG A 888 -9.10 1.13 -1.23
C ARG A 888 -10.24 1.50 -0.28
N GLU A 889 -11.07 2.48 -0.67
CA GLU A 889 -12.13 3.00 0.20
C GLU A 889 -13.22 1.95 0.44
N PHE A 890 -13.57 1.17 -0.58
CA PHE A 890 -14.53 0.09 -0.40
C PHE A 890 -13.93 -1.07 0.41
N ALA A 891 -12.66 -1.43 0.18
CA ALA A 891 -11.99 -2.50 0.91
C ALA A 891 -11.75 -2.17 2.39
N SER A 892 -11.67 -0.89 2.75
CA SER A 892 -11.44 -0.48 4.14
C SER A 892 -12.69 -0.50 5.02
N GLY A 893 -13.87 -0.75 4.44
CA GLY A 893 -15.07 -1.07 5.21
C GLY A 893 -14.96 -2.42 5.93
N HIS A 894 -16.11 -3.01 6.27
CA HIS A 894 -16.11 -4.27 7.01
C HIS A 894 -15.48 -5.42 6.20
N ASN A 895 -14.72 -6.26 6.88
CA ASN A 895 -14.12 -7.45 6.29
C ASN A 895 -15.23 -8.45 5.93
N LEU A 896 -15.30 -8.87 4.66
CA LEU A 896 -16.42 -9.69 4.17
C LEU A 896 -16.47 -11.05 4.87
N ARG A 897 -15.30 -11.68 5.06
CA ARG A 897 -15.18 -12.97 5.76
C ARG A 897 -15.68 -12.86 7.19
N HIS A 898 -15.26 -11.83 7.91
CA HIS A 898 -15.72 -11.61 9.28
C HIS A 898 -17.23 -11.35 9.32
N LEU A 899 -17.73 -10.46 8.46
CA LEU A 899 -19.15 -10.13 8.37
C LEU A 899 -20.02 -11.37 8.13
N LEU A 900 -19.68 -12.22 7.16
CA LEU A 900 -20.46 -13.41 6.83
C LEU A 900 -20.36 -14.50 7.91
N ARG A 901 -19.18 -14.66 8.55
CA ARG A 901 -19.00 -15.63 9.64
C ARG A 901 -19.77 -15.23 10.89
N GLU A 902 -19.71 -13.97 11.28
CA GLU A 902 -20.49 -13.46 12.42
C GLU A 902 -21.98 -13.58 12.16
N TRP A 903 -22.44 -13.23 10.94
CA TRP A 903 -23.84 -13.41 10.58
C TRP A 903 -24.28 -14.89 10.64
N ALA A 904 -23.51 -15.80 10.04
CA ALA A 904 -23.83 -17.23 10.04
C ALA A 904 -23.82 -17.82 11.46
N ARG A 905 -22.85 -17.43 12.29
CA ARG A 905 -22.78 -17.83 13.70
C ARG A 905 -23.99 -17.35 14.47
N ALA A 906 -24.39 -16.10 14.23
CA ALA A 906 -25.53 -15.53 14.90
C ALA A 906 -26.86 -16.18 14.46
N GLU A 907 -27.00 -16.51 13.17
CA GLU A 907 -28.13 -17.32 12.66
C GLU A 907 -28.14 -18.73 13.27
N THR A 908 -26.98 -19.34 13.47
CA THR A 908 -26.87 -20.63 14.18
C THR A 908 -27.31 -20.51 15.64
N ASN A 909 -26.81 -19.52 16.37
CA ASN A 909 -27.20 -19.29 17.77
C ASN A 909 -28.69 -19.02 17.91
N ARG A 910 -29.25 -18.26 16.97
CA ARG A 910 -30.67 -17.95 16.89
C ARG A 910 -31.52 -19.22 16.75
N ARG A 911 -31.21 -20.07 15.77
CA ARG A 911 -31.92 -21.34 15.55
C ARG A 911 -31.72 -22.31 16.71
N ALA A 912 -30.50 -22.37 17.26
CA ALA A 912 -30.20 -23.17 18.44
C ALA A 912 -31.04 -22.71 19.64
N LEU A 913 -31.19 -21.40 19.87
CA LEU A 913 -32.01 -20.88 20.96
C LEU A 913 -33.48 -21.31 20.83
N LEU A 914 -34.05 -21.26 19.62
CA LEU A 914 -35.42 -21.76 19.38
C LEU A 914 -35.55 -23.25 19.72
N VAL A 915 -34.56 -24.06 19.33
CA VAL A 915 -34.51 -25.49 19.70
C VAL A 915 -34.36 -25.68 21.22
N GLN A 916 -33.53 -24.89 21.90
CA GLN A 916 -33.40 -24.92 23.37
C GLN A 916 -34.73 -24.62 24.05
N LEU A 917 -35.42 -23.56 23.62
CA LEU A 917 -36.72 -23.18 24.16
C LEU A 917 -37.76 -24.27 23.93
N ALA A 918 -37.82 -24.86 22.73
CA ALA A 918 -38.73 -25.95 22.43
C ALA A 918 -38.45 -27.19 23.29
N LEU A 919 -37.17 -27.55 23.51
CA LEU A 919 -36.77 -28.64 24.41
C LEU A 919 -37.19 -28.36 25.86
N LEU A 920 -37.08 -27.11 26.33
CA LEU A 920 -37.53 -26.72 27.67
C LEU A 920 -39.05 -26.80 27.81
N ALA A 921 -39.80 -26.32 26.82
CA ALA A 921 -41.25 -26.43 26.78
C ALA A 921 -41.71 -27.90 26.78
N TYR A 922 -41.10 -28.74 25.93
CA TYR A 922 -41.35 -30.18 25.89
C TYR A 922 -41.12 -30.83 27.25
N ARG A 923 -40.00 -30.52 27.91
CA ARG A 923 -39.67 -31.05 29.24
C ARG A 923 -40.64 -30.60 30.32
N ILE A 924 -41.21 -29.39 30.24
CA ILE A 924 -42.22 -28.93 31.19
C ILE A 924 -43.46 -29.82 31.10
N ASP A 925 -43.89 -30.16 29.89
CA ASP A 925 -45.10 -30.95 29.63
C ASP A 925 -44.88 -32.46 29.88
N HIS A 926 -43.75 -33.00 29.44
CA HIS A 926 -43.46 -34.45 29.45
C HIS A 926 -42.59 -34.91 30.63
N LYS A 927 -41.97 -33.98 31.37
CA LYS A 927 -41.00 -34.23 32.46
C LYS A 927 -39.67 -34.87 32.02
N GLU A 928 -39.54 -35.21 30.75
CA GLU A 928 -38.35 -35.73 30.09
C GLU A 928 -38.05 -34.93 28.81
N TYR A 929 -36.84 -35.08 28.28
CA TYR A 929 -36.50 -34.54 26.96
C TYR A 929 -36.88 -35.54 25.86
N PRO A 930 -37.17 -35.09 24.63
CA PRO A 930 -37.56 -36.00 23.56
C PRO A 930 -36.40 -36.92 23.16
N GLU A 931 -36.70 -38.09 22.61
CA GLU A 931 -35.68 -39.02 22.11
C GLU A 931 -35.05 -38.45 20.83
N GLU A 932 -35.85 -37.80 19.98
CA GLU A 932 -35.45 -37.16 18.73
C GLU A 932 -35.97 -35.71 18.63
N LEU A 933 -35.23 -34.84 17.94
CA LEU A 933 -35.67 -33.44 17.75
C LEU A 933 -37.00 -33.35 16.98
N ALA A 934 -37.30 -34.32 16.11
CA ALA A 934 -38.53 -34.36 15.31
C ALA A 934 -39.82 -34.33 16.16
N GLU A 935 -39.76 -34.78 17.42
CA GLU A 935 -40.90 -34.77 18.36
C GLU A 935 -41.31 -33.35 18.81
N LEU A 936 -40.45 -32.35 18.59
CA LEU A 936 -40.77 -30.95 18.87
C LEU A 936 -41.80 -30.38 17.87
N ILE A 937 -42.07 -31.07 16.76
CA ILE A 937 -42.97 -30.64 15.68
C ILE A 937 -44.26 -31.47 15.72
N PRO A 938 -45.43 -30.87 15.48
CA PRO A 938 -45.68 -29.45 15.21
C PRO A 938 -45.98 -28.62 16.47
N GLU A 939 -45.94 -29.24 17.66
CA GLU A 939 -46.54 -28.65 18.87
C GLU A 939 -45.74 -27.50 19.49
N TYR A 940 -44.40 -27.55 19.40
CA TYR A 940 -43.49 -26.54 19.98
C TYR A 940 -42.79 -25.71 18.91
N LEU A 941 -42.62 -26.26 17.70
CA LEU A 941 -42.02 -25.61 16.54
C LEU A 941 -42.87 -25.90 15.30
N GLU A 942 -43.07 -24.89 14.43
CA GLU A 942 -43.77 -25.07 13.16
C GLU A 942 -42.98 -26.00 12.21
N LYS A 943 -41.66 -25.85 12.19
CA LYS A 943 -40.71 -26.63 11.40
C LYS A 943 -39.38 -26.75 12.14
N MET A 944 -38.60 -27.79 11.83
CA MET A 944 -37.28 -27.99 12.46
C MET A 944 -36.31 -26.92 11.96
N PRO A 945 -35.72 -26.09 12.84
CA PRO A 945 -34.63 -25.21 12.45
C PRO A 945 -33.41 -26.04 12.05
N LEU A 946 -32.99 -25.93 10.79
CA LEU A 946 -31.77 -26.58 10.31
C LEU A 946 -30.53 -25.80 10.77
N ASP A 947 -29.45 -26.49 11.08
CA ASP A 947 -28.14 -25.90 11.35
C ASP A 947 -27.58 -25.24 10.07
N PRO A 948 -27.35 -23.90 10.07
CA PRO A 948 -26.85 -23.15 8.91
C PRO A 948 -25.57 -23.69 8.27
N TYR A 949 -24.72 -24.36 9.05
CA TYR A 949 -23.42 -24.84 8.56
C TYR A 949 -23.50 -26.20 7.89
N SER A 950 -24.35 -27.10 8.39
CA SER A 950 -24.52 -28.45 7.85
C SER A 950 -25.66 -28.56 6.84
N GLY A 951 -26.65 -27.65 6.90
CA GLY A 951 -27.90 -27.77 6.16
C GLY A 951 -28.77 -28.95 6.62
N SER A 952 -28.41 -29.59 7.73
CA SER A 952 -29.17 -30.68 8.35
C SER A 952 -29.71 -30.24 9.72
N GLU A 953 -30.43 -31.12 10.40
CA GLU A 953 -30.79 -30.90 11.81
C GLU A 953 -29.54 -30.74 12.67
N PHE A 954 -29.69 -30.04 13.80
CA PHE A 954 -28.65 -29.99 14.82
C PHE A 954 -28.35 -31.40 15.33
N VAL A 955 -27.08 -31.70 15.59
CA VAL A 955 -26.71 -33.01 16.13
C VAL A 955 -27.20 -33.06 17.58
N TYR A 956 -28.07 -34.01 17.91
CA TYR A 956 -28.72 -34.14 19.21
C TYR A 956 -28.44 -35.49 19.87
N HIS A 957 -28.10 -35.43 21.16
CA HIS A 957 -27.96 -36.59 22.03
C HIS A 957 -28.91 -36.45 23.22
N SER A 958 -30.07 -37.10 23.12
CA SER A 958 -31.13 -37.11 24.14
C SER A 958 -30.70 -37.68 25.49
N THR A 959 -29.68 -38.54 25.52
CA THR A 959 -29.11 -39.10 26.76
C THR A 959 -27.83 -38.40 27.20
N GLY A 960 -27.41 -37.35 26.50
CA GLY A 960 -26.15 -36.65 26.73
C GLY A 960 -24.90 -37.44 26.39
N LEU A 961 -23.73 -36.87 26.70
CA LEU A 961 -22.46 -37.61 26.58
C LEU A 961 -22.27 -38.53 27.78
N LYS A 962 -21.58 -39.65 27.58
CA LYS A 962 -21.21 -40.58 28.67
C LYS A 962 -20.39 -39.93 29.78
N TYR A 963 -19.71 -38.83 29.48
CA TYR A 963 -18.81 -38.16 30.40
C TYR A 963 -19.08 -36.65 30.37
N PRO A 964 -18.71 -35.92 31.44
CA PRO A 964 -18.90 -34.48 31.43
C PRO A 964 -18.07 -33.81 30.33
N LEU A 965 -18.65 -32.77 29.72
CA LEU A 965 -18.04 -31.95 28.69
C LEU A 965 -17.48 -30.68 29.35
N ILE A 966 -16.17 -30.49 29.26
CA ILE A 966 -15.52 -29.28 29.76
C ILE A 966 -15.46 -28.24 28.64
N LEU A 967 -16.17 -27.13 28.78
CA LEU A 967 -16.13 -26.02 27.83
C LEU A 967 -14.96 -25.10 28.19
N GLY A 968 -13.86 -25.24 27.46
CA GLY A 968 -12.72 -24.35 27.57
C GLY A 968 -13.00 -22.99 26.91
N SER A 969 -13.60 -22.04 27.63
CA SER A 969 -13.52 -20.63 27.22
C SER A 969 -12.10 -20.14 27.49
N VAL A 970 -11.38 -19.66 26.47
CA VAL A 970 -10.15 -18.87 26.69
C VAL A 970 -10.54 -17.77 27.69
N PRO A 971 -9.93 -17.71 28.89
CA PRO A 971 -10.37 -16.78 29.89
C PRO A 971 -10.23 -15.36 29.31
N PRO A 972 -11.29 -14.53 29.33
CA PRO A 972 -11.08 -13.10 29.17
C PRO A 972 -10.08 -12.68 30.25
N ARG A 973 -9.32 -11.63 29.96
CA ARG A 973 -8.19 -11.09 30.75
C ARG A 973 -8.51 -10.67 32.21
N SER A 974 -9.62 -11.12 32.78
CA SER A 974 -10.11 -10.88 34.14
C SER A 974 -10.10 -12.19 34.93
N ASP A 975 -9.52 -12.15 36.13
CA ASP A 975 -8.90 -13.25 36.87
C ASP A 975 -9.81 -14.38 37.43
N VAL A 976 -11.05 -14.57 36.96
CA VAL A 976 -11.91 -15.69 37.43
C VAL A 976 -12.84 -16.16 36.31
N GLY A 977 -12.34 -16.97 35.38
CA GLY A 977 -13.19 -17.75 34.48
C GLY A 977 -13.59 -19.05 35.15
N THR A 978 -14.86 -19.21 35.55
CA THR A 978 -15.41 -20.53 35.84
C THR A 978 -15.32 -21.37 34.57
N ILE A 979 -14.73 -22.55 34.67
CA ILE A 979 -14.80 -23.54 33.59
C ILE A 979 -16.23 -24.05 33.58
N ASP A 980 -16.98 -23.79 32.51
CA ASP A 980 -18.34 -24.30 32.37
C ASP A 980 -18.28 -25.79 32.05
N GLU A 981 -18.76 -26.63 32.96
CA GLU A 981 -18.87 -28.08 32.79
C GLU A 981 -20.31 -28.45 32.48
N ILE A 982 -20.54 -29.17 31.38
CA ILE A 982 -21.81 -29.84 31.13
C ILE A 982 -21.71 -31.24 31.75
N PRO A 983 -22.54 -31.59 32.75
CA PRO A 983 -22.44 -32.90 33.41
C PRO A 983 -22.65 -34.06 32.45
N ALA A 984 -22.06 -35.22 32.77
CA ALA A 984 -22.35 -36.46 32.07
C ALA A 984 -23.86 -36.71 32.01
N HIS A 985 -24.30 -37.33 30.93
CA HIS A 985 -25.69 -37.69 30.66
C HIS A 985 -26.66 -36.51 30.59
N THR A 986 -26.16 -35.28 30.50
CA THR A 986 -26.99 -34.11 30.25
C THR A 986 -27.32 -34.05 28.77
N PRO A 987 -28.60 -34.04 28.37
CA PRO A 987 -28.99 -33.96 26.98
C PRO A 987 -28.40 -32.70 26.34
N LEU A 988 -27.86 -32.85 25.13
CA LEU A 988 -27.19 -31.75 24.45
C LEU A 988 -27.40 -31.84 22.95
N PHE A 989 -27.36 -30.69 22.30
CA PHE A 989 -27.22 -30.61 20.86
C PHE A 989 -26.18 -29.55 20.50
N TRP A 990 -25.64 -29.62 19.27
CA TRP A 990 -24.68 -28.65 18.79
C TRP A 990 -24.75 -28.46 17.27
N SER A 991 -24.17 -27.35 16.81
CA SER A 991 -23.92 -27.08 15.39
C SER A 991 -22.51 -27.52 15.02
N VAL A 992 -22.34 -27.99 13.78
CA VAL A 992 -21.00 -28.37 13.27
C VAL A 992 -20.12 -27.15 12.95
N LEU A 993 -20.67 -25.93 12.95
CA LEU A 993 -19.93 -24.68 12.70
C LEU A 993 -19.07 -24.68 11.41
N ASP A 994 -18.17 -23.70 11.26
CA ASP A 994 -17.32 -23.55 10.07
C ASP A 994 -16.26 -24.65 9.94
N PHE A 995 -16.02 -25.42 11.01
CA PHE A 995 -14.97 -26.45 11.08
C PHE A 995 -15.46 -27.88 10.86
N ASP A 996 -16.75 -28.14 10.64
CA ASP A 996 -17.31 -29.51 10.65
C ASP A 996 -17.07 -30.23 11.97
N SER A 997 -17.30 -29.51 13.06
CA SER A 997 -17.21 -29.97 14.44
C SER A 997 -18.09 -31.19 14.69
N ARG A 998 -17.52 -32.39 14.47
CA ARG A 998 -18.14 -33.68 14.76
C ARG A 998 -17.51 -34.29 16.00
N LEU A 999 -18.35 -34.90 16.82
CA LEU A 999 -17.89 -35.68 17.95
C LEU A 999 -17.45 -37.05 17.45
N GLU A 1000 -16.14 -37.29 17.36
CA GLU A 1000 -15.59 -38.62 17.08
C GLU A 1000 -15.02 -39.22 18.37
N GLU A 1001 -15.45 -40.44 18.71
CA GLU A 1001 -14.82 -41.20 19.78
C GLU A 1001 -13.46 -41.71 19.28
N THR A 1002 -12.38 -40.99 19.62
CA THR A 1002 -11.03 -41.45 19.32
C THR A 1002 -10.52 -42.36 20.44
N THR A 1003 -9.89 -43.48 20.09
CA THR A 1003 -9.24 -44.37 21.06
C THR A 1003 -8.06 -43.67 21.75
N LEU A 1004 -7.96 -43.86 23.06
CA LEU A 1004 -6.95 -43.31 23.99
C LEU A 1004 -5.57 -43.06 23.35
N TYR A 1005 -5.11 -41.80 23.40
CA TYR A 1005 -3.70 -41.50 23.27
C TYR A 1005 -3.01 -41.85 24.60
N GLU A 1006 -2.23 -42.93 24.64
CA GLU A 1006 -1.14 -43.01 25.61
C GLU A 1006 -0.08 -42.01 25.15
N SER A 1007 -0.02 -40.84 25.80
CA SER A 1007 1.10 -39.94 25.59
C SER A 1007 2.33 -40.59 26.24
N ASP A 1008 3.23 -41.16 25.44
CA ASP A 1008 4.53 -41.66 25.88
C ASP A 1008 5.44 -40.50 26.32
N GLY A 1009 5.07 -39.73 27.36
CA GLY A 1009 5.93 -38.77 28.07
C GLY A 1009 6.53 -37.60 27.27
N GLU A 1010 6.53 -37.61 25.95
CA GLU A 1010 7.02 -36.54 25.10
C GLU A 1010 5.88 -35.55 24.87
N VAL A 1011 5.84 -34.53 25.72
CA VAL A 1011 5.03 -33.34 25.47
C VAL A 1011 5.45 -32.79 24.11
N PHE A 1012 4.52 -32.77 23.15
CA PHE A 1012 4.65 -32.14 21.83
C PHE A 1012 5.21 -30.71 21.99
N THR A 1013 6.54 -30.60 21.89
CA THR A 1013 7.29 -29.34 21.83
C THR A 1013 7.94 -29.17 20.45
N GLU A 1014 7.99 -30.22 19.65
CA GLU A 1014 8.45 -30.16 18.25
C GLU A 1014 7.27 -29.82 17.33
N GLY A 1015 7.21 -28.57 16.88
CA GLY A 1015 6.37 -28.17 15.74
C GLY A 1015 5.95 -26.71 15.70
N TYR A 1016 5.84 -26.03 16.85
CA TYR A 1016 5.33 -24.65 16.92
C TYR A 1016 6.44 -23.58 16.96
N SER A 1017 7.62 -23.85 16.39
CA SER A 1017 8.61 -22.79 16.08
C SER A 1017 8.27 -22.16 14.72
N GLY A 1018 7.07 -21.60 14.62
CA GLY A 1018 6.72 -20.74 13.49
C GLY A 1018 7.50 -19.43 13.60
N GLU A 1019 8.66 -19.32 12.96
CA GLU A 1019 9.36 -18.05 12.66
C GLU A 1019 8.56 -17.16 11.67
N GLY A 1020 7.22 -17.15 11.78
CA GLY A 1020 6.34 -16.26 11.05
C GLY A 1020 6.26 -14.92 11.75
N GLY A 1021 7.19 -14.01 11.46
CA GLY A 1021 7.25 -12.64 11.98
C GLY A 1021 6.09 -11.73 11.52
N HIS A 1022 4.87 -12.04 11.95
CA HIS A 1022 3.72 -11.14 11.88
C HIS A 1022 3.14 -10.93 13.27
N GLY A 1023 3.68 -9.92 13.96
CA GLY A 1023 3.13 -9.39 15.21
C GLY A 1023 1.82 -8.63 14.99
N GLY A 1024 0.76 -9.36 14.66
CA GLY A 1024 -0.60 -8.85 14.54
C GLY A 1024 -1.58 -9.74 15.30
N GLU A 1025 -2.03 -9.24 16.46
CA GLU A 1025 -3.29 -9.51 17.16
C GLU A 1025 -3.77 -10.95 17.46
N PHE A 1026 -3.09 -12.02 17.07
CA PHE A 1026 -3.35 -13.37 17.60
C PHE A 1026 -2.54 -13.64 18.88
N GLY A 1027 -2.58 -12.71 19.83
CA GLY A 1027 -2.01 -12.89 21.17
C GLY A 1027 -3.02 -13.57 22.09
N GLY A 1028 -3.05 -14.90 22.14
CA GLY A 1028 -4.04 -15.59 22.98
C GLY A 1028 -3.83 -17.06 23.33
N PHE A 1029 -2.86 -17.78 22.73
CA PHE A 1029 -2.75 -19.24 22.94
C PHE A 1029 -1.81 -19.67 24.08
N GLY A 1030 -1.32 -18.73 24.90
CA GLY A 1030 -0.49 -19.06 26.07
C GLY A 1030 -1.26 -19.80 27.18
N GLY A 1031 -2.57 -19.60 27.29
CA GLY A 1031 -3.37 -20.15 28.41
C GLY A 1031 -3.70 -21.63 28.31
N SER A 1032 -3.83 -22.21 27.11
CA SER A 1032 -4.12 -23.64 26.94
C SER A 1032 -2.96 -24.55 27.36
N TYR A 1033 -1.72 -24.06 27.28
CA TYR A 1033 -0.54 -24.80 27.73
C TYR A 1033 -0.46 -24.95 29.27
N GLU A 1034 -0.91 -23.95 30.03
CA GLU A 1034 -0.94 -24.02 31.50
C GLU A 1034 -1.99 -25.00 32.02
N ALA A 1035 -3.16 -25.07 31.37
CA ALA A 1035 -4.18 -26.07 31.69
C ALA A 1035 -3.63 -27.50 31.47
N ILE A 1036 -2.95 -27.77 30.35
CA ILE A 1036 -2.37 -29.09 30.04
C ILE A 1036 -1.30 -29.51 31.07
N GLN A 1037 -0.49 -28.57 31.58
CA GLN A 1037 0.53 -28.89 32.61
C GLN A 1037 -0.09 -29.33 33.94
N SER A 1038 -1.28 -28.85 34.29
CA SER A 1038 -1.96 -29.24 35.54
C SER A 1038 -2.52 -30.68 35.53
N PHE A 1039 -2.52 -31.37 34.39
CA PHE A 1039 -3.15 -32.68 34.19
C PHE A 1039 -2.18 -33.85 33.93
N GLN A 1040 -0.86 -33.66 34.11
CA GLN A 1040 0.14 -34.71 33.92
C GLN A 1040 -0.10 -35.92 34.86
N GLY A 1041 -0.16 -37.14 34.29
CA GLY A 1041 -0.20 -38.41 35.03
C GLY A 1041 -1.55 -39.15 35.09
N LYS A 1042 -2.59 -38.72 34.35
CA LYS A 1042 -3.89 -39.42 34.26
C LYS A 1042 -4.16 -39.92 32.84
N ARG A 1043 -4.90 -41.04 32.68
CA ARG A 1043 -5.40 -41.53 31.38
C ARG A 1043 -6.68 -40.78 31.01
N TRP A 1044 -6.76 -40.21 29.81
CA TRP A 1044 -7.91 -39.40 29.38
C TRP A 1044 -8.54 -40.01 28.13
N LYS A 1045 -9.88 -40.04 28.06
CA LYS A 1045 -10.55 -40.14 26.77
C LYS A 1045 -10.66 -38.72 26.23
N VAL A 1046 -10.04 -38.44 25.10
CA VAL A 1046 -10.14 -37.13 24.46
C VAL A 1046 -11.16 -37.28 23.36
N TYR A 1047 -12.21 -36.45 23.39
CA TYR A 1047 -13.07 -36.30 22.22
C TYR A 1047 -12.47 -35.17 21.41
N LEU A 1048 -11.99 -35.50 20.23
CA LEU A 1048 -11.52 -34.50 19.32
C LEU A 1048 -12.74 -34.00 18.57
N LEU A 1049 -13.00 -32.71 18.69
CA LEU A 1049 -13.74 -32.00 17.66
C LEU A 1049 -12.76 -31.85 16.51
N ASP A 1050 -12.77 -32.84 15.61
CA ASP A 1050 -11.89 -32.83 14.45
C ASP A 1050 -12.40 -31.78 13.47
N GLY A 1051 -11.70 -30.64 13.43
CA GLY A 1051 -11.92 -29.61 12.46
C GLY A 1051 -11.04 -29.85 11.24
N THR A 1052 -11.55 -30.50 10.19
CA THR A 1052 -10.79 -30.62 8.95
C THR A 1052 -10.81 -29.28 8.22
N TYR A 1053 -9.69 -28.55 8.23
CA TYR A 1053 -9.49 -27.46 7.28
C TYR A 1053 -9.25 -28.09 5.91
N GLY A 1054 -9.91 -27.57 4.86
CA GLY A 1054 -9.76 -28.08 3.49
C GLY A 1054 -8.31 -28.03 2.93
N SER A 1055 -7.34 -27.50 3.68
CA SER A 1055 -5.91 -27.48 3.37
C SER A 1055 -5.15 -28.74 3.81
N GLY A 1056 -5.74 -29.64 4.59
CA GLY A 1056 -5.07 -30.84 5.11
C GLY A 1056 -4.38 -30.67 6.47
N ASP A 1057 -4.35 -29.45 7.00
CA ASP A 1057 -4.00 -29.19 8.40
C ASP A 1057 -5.28 -29.29 9.25
N SER A 1058 -5.37 -30.32 10.09
CA SER A 1058 -6.47 -30.46 11.05
C SER A 1058 -6.24 -29.53 12.24
N TRP A 1059 -7.20 -28.65 12.50
CA TRP A 1059 -7.25 -27.93 13.76
C TRP A 1059 -8.06 -28.78 14.73
N ARG A 1060 -7.35 -29.36 15.69
CA ARG A 1060 -7.97 -30.12 16.77
C ARG A 1060 -8.33 -29.16 17.89
N ASN A 1061 -9.59 -28.74 17.95
CA ASN A 1061 -10.11 -28.18 19.20
C ASN A 1061 -10.21 -29.35 20.17
N LEU A 1062 -9.29 -29.38 21.13
CA LEU A 1062 -9.25 -30.41 22.16
C LEU A 1062 -10.40 -30.18 23.12
N VAL A 1063 -11.36 -31.09 23.08
CA VAL A 1063 -12.34 -31.24 24.14
C VAL A 1063 -11.86 -32.33 25.07
N TYR A 1064 -11.65 -31.94 26.33
CA TYR A 1064 -11.23 -32.86 27.37
C TYR A 1064 -12.45 -33.57 27.93
N VAL A 1065 -12.37 -34.89 27.96
CA VAL A 1065 -13.26 -35.72 28.75
C VAL A 1065 -12.44 -36.41 29.83
N LEU A 1066 -12.93 -36.35 31.07
CA LEU A 1066 -12.24 -36.81 32.26
C LEU A 1066 -11.94 -38.34 32.24
N PRO A 1067 -10.96 -38.82 33.04
CA PRO A 1067 -10.50 -40.21 33.07
C PRO A 1067 -11.59 -41.25 33.33
N THR A 1068 -11.38 -42.46 32.81
CA THR A 1068 -12.19 -43.67 33.09
C THR A 1068 -11.99 -44.27 34.49
N ASP A 1069 -11.02 -43.76 35.27
CA ASP A 1069 -10.57 -44.39 36.52
C ASP A 1069 -11.08 -43.67 37.78
N SER A 1070 -12.10 -42.80 37.68
CA SER A 1070 -12.87 -42.38 38.85
C SER A 1070 -14.06 -43.31 39.06
N GLU A 1071 -14.00 -44.14 40.10
CA GLU A 1071 -15.18 -44.28 40.97
C GLU A 1071 -15.58 -42.90 41.53
#